data_AF-A0A1M6UXP9-F1
#
_entry.id   AF-A0A1M6UXP9-F1
#
_cell.length_a   1.000
_cell.length_b   1.000
_cell.length_c   1.000
_cell.angle_alpha   90.00
_cell.angle_beta   90.00
_cell.angle_gamma   90.00
#
_symmetry.space_group_name_H-M   'P 1'
#
loop_
_entity.id
_entity.type
_entity.pdbx_description
1 polymer ?
#
loop_
_entity_poly.entity_id
_entity_poly.type
_entity_poly.pdbx_seq_one_letter_code
_entity_poly.pdbx_strand_id
1 'polypeptide(L)'
;MKKIINQYLFVLLAVGALLSSCLQEDYVLDEIMPVEDLQFSITQNPEDPNMVILTSETPNVTPLWTTPSGRSTRVQDTVKIAFAGVYKFVYGVQSGGGYVAADTVELELTTNNFDYIKDPLWVTLSGGVGNSKTWYLDLDAEGVSKGFLGPLYFYGTENGWLLENDGCYGADCWNWNPDYPGNSWLMTAADFGSMTFDLINGPNLTVDHKTLGRQEAGTYLLNTENKTMSTSDAFILHDSGRDGQVVNWGDITVFSLTEDKMQLGVLRDEALSGEGPAMLVYNFVTKDYYDNWVPEDQPDPEPTLPDGWADDVSAIVKTEMKWVLSAETPFNWAGLDGVMLNSWNSPSDYPDWAGFDGSQAAGYADFSLTMNSSDNSIVYVAPDGSESTGTYTLDEKGIYTFDGVAPSFDIVSGGVKFETTADNQLRIMSLVKEDDQLVAMWVGALNPDKPEYQTYLLELQLEEVDRATQIKDILTAQSWKIDSDRTYDVATSWGAEQGPIMFSDFATWAWNPLPSEHYSAGEASVDYGSMTFNTDGTVSVVQRKRVYTFEDPDDGTSVRGGLPEDGDVLSSDTEETLSGTWVLNADDNKLTLSIPMLHPWTCDYAVADWGATSIYRVQNGVLMLQVIRDAALSGESADTMTYVFVPE
;
A
#
# COMPACT_ATOMS: atom_id res chain seq x y z
N MET A 1 -77.23 10.34 39.02
CA MET A 1 -76.26 10.99 39.94
C MET A 1 -74.79 10.75 39.57
N LYS A 2 -74.34 9.52 39.21
CA LYS A 2 -72.92 9.27 38.84
C LYS A 2 -72.37 10.05 37.62
N LYS A 3 -73.19 10.35 36.60
CA LYS A 3 -72.75 11.14 35.43
C LYS A 3 -72.51 12.63 35.71
N ILE A 4 -73.23 13.21 36.67
CA ILE A 4 -73.13 14.63 37.03
C ILE A 4 -71.88 14.87 37.89
N ILE A 5 -71.56 13.94 38.80
CA ILE A 5 -70.35 14.01 39.65
C ILE A 5 -69.08 13.93 38.81
N ASN A 6 -69.04 13.09 37.77
CA ASN A 6 -67.87 13.01 36.87
C ASN A 6 -67.69 14.26 36.01
N GLN A 7 -68.76 14.96 35.64
CA GLN A 7 -68.65 16.23 34.89
C GLN A 7 -68.12 17.36 35.78
N TYR A 8 -68.55 17.46 37.04
CA TYR A 8 -67.96 18.42 37.98
C TYR A 8 -66.53 18.09 38.37
N LEU A 9 -66.16 16.81 38.44
CA LEU A 9 -64.79 16.38 38.72
C LEU A 9 -63.83 16.68 37.55
N PHE A 10 -64.27 16.51 36.30
CA PHE A 10 -63.50 16.90 35.11
C PHE A 10 -63.38 18.43 34.98
N VAL A 11 -64.41 19.19 35.35
CA VAL A 11 -64.34 20.67 35.37
C VAL A 11 -63.45 21.16 36.52
N LEU A 12 -63.47 20.53 37.69
CA LEU A 12 -62.54 20.87 38.79
C LEU A 12 -61.08 20.53 38.45
N LEU A 13 -60.82 19.40 37.76
CA LEU A 13 -59.47 19.06 37.29
C LEU A 13 -59.00 20.00 36.17
N ALA A 14 -59.88 20.41 35.26
CA ALA A 14 -59.56 21.36 34.21
C ALA A 14 -59.31 22.77 34.76
N VAL A 15 -60.08 23.22 35.77
CA VAL A 15 -59.85 24.50 36.46
C VAL A 15 -58.59 24.45 37.33
N GLY A 16 -58.28 23.30 37.95
CA GLY A 16 -57.01 23.09 38.67
C GLY A 16 -55.79 23.11 37.75
N ALA A 17 -55.89 22.55 36.54
CA ALA A 17 -54.82 22.58 35.54
C ALA A 17 -54.63 23.97 34.89
N LEU A 18 -55.68 24.80 34.84
CA LEU A 18 -55.62 26.19 34.36
C LEU A 18 -55.08 27.19 35.41
N LEU A 19 -55.01 26.80 36.68
CA LEU A 19 -54.42 27.62 37.76
C LEU A 19 -52.94 27.29 38.02
N SER A 20 -52.39 26.27 37.36
CA SER A 20 -50.96 25.93 37.36
C SER A 20 -50.22 26.39 36.10
N SER A 21 -50.91 26.96 35.11
CA SER A 21 -50.26 27.63 33.97
C SER A 21 -49.98 29.09 34.34
N CYS A 22 -48.69 29.43 34.41
CA CYS A 22 -48.12 30.77 34.57
C CYS A 22 -48.29 31.43 35.95
N LEU A 23 -47.47 30.98 36.93
CA LEU A 23 -46.61 32.00 37.54
C LEU A 23 -45.56 32.30 36.48
N GLN A 24 -45.83 33.32 35.67
CA GLN A 24 -44.79 33.94 34.86
C GLN A 24 -43.85 34.58 35.89
N GLU A 25 -42.73 33.93 36.20
CA GLU A 25 -41.61 34.65 36.81
C GLU A 25 -41.22 35.70 35.76
N ASP A 26 -41.63 36.94 35.99
CA ASP A 26 -41.12 38.07 35.22
C ASP A 26 -39.63 38.16 35.52
N TYR A 27 -38.80 37.54 34.66
CA TYR A 27 -37.35 37.76 34.65
C TYR A 27 -37.10 39.17 34.13
N VAL A 28 -37.29 40.16 35.02
CA VAL A 28 -36.86 41.52 34.77
C VAL A 28 -35.35 41.53 35.02
N LEU A 29 -34.57 41.88 34.00
CA LEU A 29 -33.15 42.20 34.19
C LEU A 29 -33.06 43.26 35.30
N ASP A 30 -32.06 43.14 36.17
CA ASP A 30 -31.83 44.18 37.18
C ASP A 30 -31.51 45.53 36.51
N GLU A 31 -31.39 46.59 37.31
CA GLU A 31 -30.93 47.86 36.76
C GLU A 31 -29.49 47.73 36.22
N ILE A 32 -29.19 48.35 35.07
CA ILE A 32 -27.82 48.41 34.55
C ILE A 32 -26.97 49.15 35.58
N MET A 33 -25.87 48.52 36.00
CA MET A 33 -24.91 49.14 36.91
C MET A 33 -24.36 50.44 36.29
N PRO A 34 -24.34 51.56 37.02
CA PRO A 34 -23.73 52.81 36.56
C PRO A 34 -22.23 52.65 36.29
N VAL A 35 -21.71 53.35 35.28
CA VAL A 35 -20.28 53.29 34.90
C VAL A 35 -19.38 53.78 36.05
N GLU A 36 -19.85 54.78 36.80
CA GLU A 36 -19.15 55.35 37.96
C GLU A 36 -18.97 54.36 39.13
N ASP A 37 -19.75 53.27 39.16
CA ASP A 37 -19.64 52.23 40.19
C ASP A 37 -18.61 51.15 39.84
N LEU A 38 -18.01 51.22 38.64
CA LEU A 38 -16.94 50.32 38.21
C LEU A 38 -15.64 50.65 38.94
N GLN A 39 -15.15 49.69 39.72
CA GLN A 39 -13.90 49.77 40.47
C GLN A 39 -12.89 48.77 39.92
N PHE A 40 -11.74 49.28 39.48
CA PHE A 40 -10.68 48.48 38.88
C PHE A 40 -9.33 49.19 38.91
N SER A 41 -8.25 48.43 38.76
CA SER A 41 -6.89 48.96 38.61
C SER A 41 -6.14 48.29 37.46
N ILE A 42 -5.35 49.09 36.75
CA ILE A 42 -4.42 48.69 35.69
C ILE A 42 -3.06 49.26 36.06
N THR A 43 -2.10 48.40 36.39
CA THR A 43 -0.80 48.82 36.91
C THR A 43 0.34 48.05 36.27
N GLN A 44 1.49 48.69 36.08
CA GLN A 44 2.70 48.00 35.63
C GLN A 44 3.44 47.40 36.83
N ASN A 45 3.98 46.19 36.66
CA ASN A 45 4.86 45.61 37.66
C ASN A 45 6.14 46.47 37.77
N PRO A 46 6.55 46.92 38.97
CA PRO A 46 7.73 47.76 39.13
C PRO A 46 9.05 47.08 38.77
N GLU A 47 9.12 45.74 38.84
CA GLU A 47 10.31 44.96 38.48
C GLU A 47 10.31 44.57 36.99
N ASP A 48 9.14 44.57 36.35
CA ASP A 48 8.94 44.23 34.95
C ASP A 48 7.87 45.14 34.34
N PRO A 49 8.23 46.36 33.89
CA PRO A 49 7.24 47.34 33.42
C PRO A 49 6.41 46.88 32.22
N ASN A 50 6.85 45.84 31.51
CA ASN A 50 6.16 45.19 30.39
C ASN A 50 5.10 44.17 30.84
N MET A 51 5.00 43.90 32.15
CA MET A 51 3.97 43.10 32.78
C MET A 51 2.88 44.03 33.36
N VAL A 52 1.69 43.98 32.77
CA VAL A 52 0.53 44.77 33.20
C VAL A 52 -0.39 43.91 34.05
N ILE A 53 -0.69 44.36 35.26
CA ILE A 53 -1.57 43.71 36.24
C ILE A 53 -2.94 44.38 36.18
N LEU A 54 -3.96 43.57 35.89
CA LEU A 54 -5.37 43.94 35.84
C LEU A 54 -6.05 43.43 37.11
N THR A 55 -6.75 44.28 37.85
CA THR A 55 -7.51 43.87 39.04
C THR A 55 -8.92 44.45 39.00
N SER A 56 -9.92 43.58 39.02
CA SER A 56 -11.33 43.91 39.20
C SER A 56 -11.59 44.03 40.69
N GLU A 57 -12.07 45.20 41.10
CA GLU A 57 -12.40 45.53 42.49
C GLU A 57 -13.92 45.71 42.65
N THR A 58 -14.67 45.56 41.54
CA THR A 58 -16.13 45.70 41.52
C THR A 58 -16.77 44.45 42.13
N PRO A 59 -17.50 44.55 43.25
CA PRO A 59 -18.00 43.39 43.96
C PRO A 59 -19.21 42.74 43.25
N ASN A 60 -19.34 41.42 43.41
CA ASN A 60 -20.53 40.62 43.02
C ASN A 60 -20.90 40.67 41.52
N VAL A 61 -19.92 40.91 40.64
CA VAL A 61 -20.10 40.91 39.19
C VAL A 61 -18.99 40.12 38.50
N THR A 62 -19.22 39.67 37.27
CA THR A 62 -18.19 39.03 36.46
C THR A 62 -17.45 40.09 35.66
N PRO A 63 -16.13 40.27 35.84
CA PRO A 63 -15.37 41.23 35.05
C PRO A 63 -15.24 40.78 33.60
N LEU A 64 -15.06 41.75 32.72
CA LEU A 64 -14.73 41.57 31.31
C LEU A 64 -13.68 42.60 30.91
N TRP A 65 -12.45 42.15 30.79
CA TRP A 65 -11.33 42.92 30.28
C TRP A 65 -11.23 42.76 28.77
N THR A 66 -11.03 43.86 28.06
CA THR A 66 -10.49 43.87 26.70
C THR A 66 -9.08 44.42 26.77
N THR A 67 -8.11 43.66 26.28
CA THR A 67 -6.67 43.93 26.35
C THR A 67 -6.07 43.85 24.93
N PRO A 68 -4.84 44.33 24.71
CA PRO A 68 -4.14 44.13 23.44
C PRO A 68 -3.91 42.66 23.08
N SER A 69 -4.02 41.76 24.06
CA SER A 69 -3.74 40.33 23.93
C SER A 69 -5.02 39.48 23.96
N GLY A 70 -6.20 40.10 23.83
CA GLY A 70 -7.50 39.43 23.86
C GLY A 70 -8.37 39.83 25.05
N ARG A 71 -9.30 38.97 25.45
CA ARG A 71 -10.27 39.24 26.53
C ARG A 71 -10.03 38.36 27.75
N SER A 72 -10.42 38.85 28.93
CA SER A 72 -10.31 38.09 30.18
C SER A 72 -11.50 38.33 31.09
N THR A 73 -11.96 37.30 31.79
CA THR A 73 -13.02 37.40 32.81
C THR A 73 -12.51 37.19 34.23
N ARG A 74 -11.18 37.21 34.41
CA ARG A 74 -10.55 36.97 35.71
C ARG A 74 -10.66 38.21 36.60
N VAL A 75 -10.83 37.98 37.90
CA VAL A 75 -10.80 39.03 38.91
C VAL A 75 -9.42 39.69 38.98
N GLN A 76 -8.36 38.90 38.85
CA GLN A 76 -7.00 39.41 38.68
C GLN A 76 -6.35 38.69 37.50
N ASP A 77 -5.72 39.44 36.61
CA ASP A 77 -5.01 38.89 35.45
C ASP A 77 -3.72 39.65 35.16
N THR A 78 -2.86 39.01 34.37
CA THR A 78 -1.57 39.58 33.98
C THR A 78 -1.41 39.53 32.47
N VAL A 79 -1.16 40.68 31.85
CA VAL A 79 -0.88 40.82 30.42
C VAL A 79 0.59 41.14 30.22
N LYS A 80 1.29 40.30 29.47
CA LYS A 80 2.71 40.45 29.17
C LYS A 80 2.88 40.98 27.75
N ILE A 81 3.44 42.18 27.60
CA ILE A 81 3.56 42.87 26.31
C ILE A 81 5.03 43.11 26.00
N ALA A 82 5.55 42.45 24.97
CA ALA A 82 6.99 42.45 24.69
C ALA A 82 7.54 43.77 24.15
N PHE A 83 6.70 44.60 23.51
CA PHE A 83 7.13 45.80 22.83
C PHE A 83 6.72 47.08 23.59
N ALA A 84 7.54 48.12 23.46
CA ALA A 84 7.20 49.47 23.86
C ALA A 84 6.12 50.01 22.92
N GLY A 85 5.18 50.77 23.47
CA GLY A 85 4.04 51.28 22.72
C GLY A 85 2.93 51.78 23.61
N VAL A 86 1.88 52.33 23.00
CA VAL A 86 0.66 52.75 23.68
C VAL A 86 -0.41 51.70 23.47
N TYR A 87 -0.94 51.19 24.56
CA TYR A 87 -1.85 50.05 24.58
C TYR A 87 -3.18 50.43 25.20
N LYS A 88 -4.27 49.93 24.61
CA LYS A 88 -5.65 50.23 25.05
C LYS A 88 -6.20 49.07 25.86
N PHE A 89 -6.79 49.41 27.00
CA PHE A 89 -7.47 48.49 27.88
C PHE A 89 -8.88 49.00 28.16
N VAL A 90 -9.86 48.09 28.18
CA VAL A 90 -11.24 48.40 28.56
C VAL A 90 -11.65 47.45 29.66
N TYR A 91 -12.10 48.01 30.78
CA TYR A 91 -12.73 47.24 31.85
C TYR A 91 -14.25 47.32 31.69
N GLY A 92 -14.93 46.19 31.76
CA GLY A 92 -16.37 46.14 31.89
C GLY A 92 -16.78 45.03 32.85
N VAL A 93 -18.07 44.95 33.12
CA VAL A 93 -18.65 43.89 33.96
C VAL A 93 -19.95 43.41 33.35
N GLN A 94 -20.22 42.12 33.52
CA GLN A 94 -21.54 41.55 33.31
C GLN A 94 -22.29 41.60 34.65
N SER A 95 -23.34 42.42 34.73
CA SER A 95 -24.23 42.58 35.89
C SER A 95 -25.59 41.95 35.64
N GLY A 96 -26.45 41.88 36.67
CA GLY A 96 -27.84 41.43 36.54
C GLY A 96 -28.68 42.25 35.56
N GLY A 97 -28.29 43.52 35.31
CA GLY A 97 -28.94 44.40 34.34
C GLY A 97 -28.33 44.39 32.93
N GLY A 98 -27.25 43.65 32.72
CA GLY A 98 -26.54 43.59 31.45
C GLY A 98 -25.08 44.06 31.54
N TYR A 99 -24.46 44.24 30.37
CA TYR A 99 -23.07 44.64 30.22
C TYR A 99 -22.89 46.16 30.36
N VAL A 100 -21.91 46.58 31.16
CA VAL A 100 -21.47 47.97 31.26
C VAL A 100 -19.94 48.02 31.18
N ALA A 101 -19.40 49.05 30.53
CA ALA A 101 -17.96 49.25 30.33
C ALA A 101 -17.52 50.64 30.78
N ALA A 102 -16.33 50.72 31.35
CA ALA A 102 -15.62 51.96 31.60
C ALA A 102 -15.04 52.54 30.31
N ASP A 103 -14.59 53.81 30.37
CA ASP A 103 -13.82 54.42 29.31
C ASP A 103 -12.50 53.66 29.05
N THR A 104 -11.99 53.77 27.82
CA THR A 104 -10.72 53.15 27.45
C THR A 104 -9.56 53.79 28.23
N VAL A 105 -8.75 52.94 28.87
CA VAL A 105 -7.50 53.32 29.51
C VAL A 105 -6.36 53.10 28.52
N GLU A 106 -5.62 54.17 28.23
CA GLU A 106 -4.37 54.09 27.47
C GLU A 106 -3.19 53.97 28.44
N LEU A 107 -2.36 52.95 28.24
CA LEU A 107 -1.15 52.70 29.00
C LEU A 107 0.06 52.74 28.07
N GLU A 108 1.03 53.61 28.39
CA GLU A 108 2.30 53.69 27.66
C GLU A 108 3.34 52.77 28.29
N LEU A 109 3.85 51.82 27.50
CA LEU A 109 5.03 51.02 27.83
C LEU A 109 6.24 51.65 27.16
N THR A 110 7.23 52.08 27.95
CA THR A 110 8.43 52.77 27.43
C THR A 110 9.61 51.82 27.16
N THR A 111 9.47 50.53 27.48
CA THR A 111 10.53 49.52 27.37
C THR A 111 10.07 48.33 26.55
N ASN A 112 11.04 47.62 25.96
CA ASN A 112 10.82 46.30 25.39
C ASN A 112 11.23 45.23 26.42
N ASN A 113 10.51 44.12 26.46
CA ASN A 113 10.91 42.90 27.17
C ASN A 113 10.76 41.69 26.24
N PHE A 114 11.84 41.38 25.51
CA PHE A 114 11.85 40.28 24.54
C PHE A 114 11.98 38.90 25.17
N ASP A 115 12.16 38.79 26.50
CA ASP A 115 12.15 37.48 27.18
C ASP A 115 10.79 36.78 27.04
N TYR A 116 9.72 37.53 26.76
CA TYR A 116 8.38 37.00 26.50
C TYR A 116 8.23 36.31 25.13
N ILE A 117 9.17 36.54 24.22
CA ILE A 117 9.14 36.04 22.83
C ILE A 117 10.45 35.36 22.42
N LYS A 118 11.19 34.81 23.38
CA LYS A 118 12.48 34.15 23.16
C LYS A 118 12.38 32.70 22.67
N ASP A 119 11.18 32.13 22.71
CA ASP A 119 10.94 30.75 22.28
C ASP A 119 11.21 30.61 20.77
N PRO A 120 11.94 29.56 20.32
CA PRO A 120 12.29 29.38 18.90
C PRO A 120 11.10 29.38 17.93
N LEU A 121 9.88 29.06 18.39
CA LEU A 121 8.69 29.10 17.55
C LEU A 121 8.38 30.52 17.04
N TRP A 122 8.73 31.56 17.79
CA TRP A 122 8.59 32.95 17.31
C TRP A 122 9.49 33.24 16.10
N VAL A 123 10.73 32.75 16.15
CA VAL A 123 11.68 32.87 15.02
C VAL A 123 11.17 32.06 13.84
N THR A 124 10.71 30.84 14.08
CA THR A 124 10.22 29.94 13.03
C THR A 124 9.01 30.55 12.30
N LEU A 125 8.06 31.15 13.05
CA LEU A 125 6.84 31.74 12.51
C LEU A 125 7.07 33.05 11.74
N SER A 126 7.93 33.94 12.26
CA SER A 126 8.00 35.35 11.83
C SER A 126 9.40 35.84 11.42
N GLY A 127 10.43 35.00 11.56
CA GLY A 127 11.83 35.39 11.42
C GLY A 127 12.42 36.04 12.69
N GLY A 128 11.64 36.23 13.74
CA GLY A 128 12.09 36.81 15.00
C GLY A 128 12.06 38.34 15.00
N VAL A 129 12.48 38.95 16.12
CA VAL A 129 12.40 40.40 16.35
C VAL A 129 13.07 41.19 15.21
N GLY A 130 12.30 42.12 14.61
CA GLY A 130 12.76 42.97 13.51
C GLY A 130 12.69 42.34 12.12
N ASN A 131 12.20 41.11 12.01
CA ASN A 131 12.03 40.40 10.74
C ASN A 131 10.56 40.09 10.45
N SER A 132 10.32 39.58 9.25
CA SER A 132 9.02 39.10 8.76
C SER A 132 9.20 37.78 8.03
N LYS A 133 8.18 36.92 8.06
CA LYS A 133 8.14 35.68 7.27
C LYS A 133 6.79 35.52 6.59
N THR A 134 6.82 35.20 5.30
CA THR A 134 5.62 35.00 4.47
C THR A 134 5.38 33.53 4.23
N TRP A 135 4.12 33.14 4.30
CA TRP A 135 3.58 31.80 4.16
C TRP A 135 2.52 31.78 3.04
N TYR A 136 2.52 30.71 2.27
CA TYR A 136 1.52 30.39 1.27
C TYR A 136 0.73 29.16 1.72
N LEU A 137 -0.57 29.12 1.38
CA LEU A 137 -1.31 27.88 1.46
C LEU A 137 -0.65 26.85 0.53
N ASP A 138 -0.51 25.61 0.96
CA ASP A 138 0.18 24.57 0.22
C ASP A 138 -0.69 23.97 -0.90
N LEU A 139 -1.14 24.83 -1.81
CA LEU A 139 -1.78 24.50 -3.08
C LEU A 139 -1.63 25.69 -4.02
N ASP A 140 -1.09 25.47 -5.22
CA ASP A 140 -0.99 26.49 -6.25
C ASP A 140 -2.09 26.39 -7.33
N ALA A 141 -2.04 27.31 -8.29
CA ALA A 141 -3.02 27.40 -9.38
C ALA A 141 -2.94 26.21 -10.34
N GLU A 142 -1.81 25.51 -10.37
CA GLU A 142 -1.54 24.31 -11.15
C GLU A 142 -2.01 23.04 -10.43
N GLY A 143 -2.48 23.15 -9.18
CA GLY A 143 -2.98 22.02 -8.40
C GLY A 143 -1.88 21.21 -7.74
N VAL A 144 -0.75 21.85 -7.41
CA VAL A 144 0.39 21.20 -6.76
C VAL A 144 0.46 21.61 -5.29
N SER A 145 0.44 20.62 -4.40
CA SER A 145 0.86 20.75 -3.00
C SER A 145 2.33 20.35 -2.90
N LYS A 146 3.16 21.27 -2.40
CA LYS A 146 4.63 21.17 -2.45
C LYS A 146 5.20 20.61 -1.15
N GLY A 147 4.59 20.93 -0.02
CA GLY A 147 5.07 20.57 1.31
C GLY A 147 4.34 19.40 1.96
N PHE A 148 3.10 19.15 1.57
CA PHE A 148 2.16 18.22 2.17
C PHE A 148 1.40 17.43 1.09
N LEU A 149 0.65 16.40 1.49
CA LEU A 149 -0.18 15.62 0.57
C LEU A 149 -1.28 16.49 -0.06
N GLY A 150 -1.80 17.47 0.69
CA GLY A 150 -2.81 18.41 0.24
C GLY A 150 -2.87 19.68 1.10
N PRO A 151 -3.68 20.69 0.74
CA PRO A 151 -3.73 21.98 1.44
C PRO A 151 -4.50 21.98 2.76
N LEU A 152 -5.37 20.99 2.98
CA LEU A 152 -6.29 20.94 4.11
C LEU A 152 -6.45 19.50 4.59
N TYR A 153 -6.27 19.31 5.88
CA TYR A 153 -6.49 18.06 6.58
C TYR A 153 -7.63 18.20 7.60
N PHE A 154 -8.16 17.06 8.04
CA PHE A 154 -9.18 17.00 9.08
C PHE A 154 -8.69 16.19 10.26
N TYR A 155 -8.94 16.69 11.46
CA TYR A 155 -8.62 16.01 12.69
C TYR A 155 -9.80 16.04 13.67
N GLY A 156 -9.76 15.12 14.64
CA GLY A 156 -10.62 15.16 15.81
C GLY A 156 -10.40 16.43 16.64
N THR A 157 -11.40 16.80 17.42
CA THR A 157 -11.43 18.05 18.20
C THR A 157 -10.44 18.08 19.35
N GLU A 158 -9.90 16.92 19.75
CA GLU A 158 -8.89 16.78 20.81
C GLU A 158 -7.48 16.47 20.25
N ASN A 159 -7.28 16.71 18.94
CA ASN A 159 -5.97 16.71 18.32
C ASN A 159 -5.27 18.09 18.38
N GLY A 160 -3.94 18.07 18.39
CA GLY A 160 -3.11 19.28 18.39
C GLY A 160 -1.68 19.02 17.95
N TRP A 161 -0.71 19.60 18.67
CA TRP A 161 0.72 19.59 18.34
C TRP A 161 1.28 18.19 18.00
N LEU A 162 1.83 18.04 16.79
CA LEU A 162 2.22 16.76 16.18
C LEU A 162 3.70 16.38 16.35
N LEU A 163 4.55 17.27 16.87
CA LEU A 163 6.00 17.04 16.90
C LEU A 163 6.48 16.24 18.12
N GLU A 164 5.66 16.09 19.17
CA GLU A 164 6.07 15.47 20.44
C GLU A 164 5.32 14.17 20.77
N ASN A 165 4.18 13.93 20.13
CA ASN A 165 3.34 12.74 20.22
C ASN A 165 2.56 12.56 18.89
N ASP A 166 1.67 11.59 18.81
CA ASP A 166 0.69 11.44 17.72
C ASP A 166 -0.35 12.59 17.65
N GLY A 167 -0.13 13.67 18.41
CA GLY A 167 -1.01 14.83 18.52
C GLY A 167 -2.34 14.55 19.19
N CYS A 168 -2.52 13.43 19.89
CA CYS A 168 -3.76 13.12 20.59
C CYS A 168 -3.72 13.55 22.07
N TYR A 169 -4.72 14.32 22.52
CA TYR A 169 -4.84 14.82 23.90
C TYR A 169 -6.14 14.42 24.60
N GLY A 170 -6.99 13.61 23.95
CA GLY A 170 -8.30 13.23 24.47
C GLY A 170 -8.89 11.98 23.84
N ALA A 171 -10.21 11.86 23.88
CA ALA A 171 -10.98 10.76 23.32
C ALA A 171 -11.32 10.94 21.83
N ASP A 172 -11.59 12.17 21.39
CA ASP A 172 -11.89 12.49 19.98
C ASP A 172 -10.60 12.78 19.20
N CYS A 173 -9.85 11.71 18.94
CA CYS A 173 -8.61 11.73 18.17
C CYS A 173 -8.74 10.86 16.92
N TRP A 174 -8.71 11.50 15.76
CA TRP A 174 -8.65 10.86 14.45
C TRP A 174 -8.04 11.84 13.46
N ASN A 175 -7.57 11.34 12.32
CA ASN A 175 -7.03 12.18 11.27
C ASN A 175 -7.42 11.63 9.90
N TRP A 176 -7.70 12.54 8.98
CA TRP A 176 -7.80 12.27 7.55
C TRP A 176 -6.95 13.30 6.81
N ASN A 177 -5.89 12.81 6.14
CA ASN A 177 -4.91 13.63 5.44
C ASN A 177 -5.00 13.36 3.93
N PRO A 178 -6.04 13.88 3.24
CA PRO A 178 -6.23 13.60 1.82
C PRO A 178 -5.08 14.16 0.99
N ASP A 179 -4.63 13.37 0.01
CA ASP A 179 -3.78 13.88 -1.06
C ASP A 179 -4.60 14.70 -2.05
N TYR A 180 -4.05 15.81 -2.53
CA TYR A 180 -4.76 16.70 -3.45
C TYR A 180 -5.06 16.03 -4.81
N PRO A 181 -4.14 15.28 -5.45
CA PRO A 181 -4.42 14.65 -6.74
C PRO A 181 -5.65 13.73 -6.71
N GLY A 182 -5.78 12.87 -5.70
CA GLY A 182 -6.93 11.99 -5.49
C GLY A 182 -8.18 12.68 -4.93
N ASN A 183 -8.04 13.89 -4.36
CA ASN A 183 -9.13 14.60 -3.67
C ASN A 183 -9.29 16.05 -4.12
N SER A 184 -9.02 16.34 -5.40
CA SER A 184 -9.06 17.70 -5.97
C SER A 184 -10.43 18.40 -5.86
N TRP A 185 -11.50 17.64 -5.62
CA TRP A 185 -12.84 18.16 -5.31
C TRP A 185 -12.91 18.94 -3.99
N LEU A 186 -11.95 18.73 -3.09
CA LEU A 186 -11.94 19.30 -1.74
C LEU A 186 -11.71 20.81 -1.75
N MET A 187 -10.84 21.31 -2.62
CA MET A 187 -10.48 22.73 -2.73
C MET A 187 -10.11 23.03 -4.18
N THR A 188 -10.67 24.07 -4.78
CA THR A 188 -10.31 24.43 -6.16
C THR A 188 -8.92 25.03 -6.22
N ALA A 189 -8.00 24.46 -7.02
CA ALA A 189 -6.68 25.03 -7.30
C ALA A 189 -6.77 26.50 -7.72
N ALA A 190 -6.00 27.34 -7.06
CA ALA A 190 -5.97 28.78 -7.28
C ALA A 190 -4.69 29.39 -6.67
N ASP A 191 -4.40 30.64 -7.03
CA ASP A 191 -3.52 31.49 -6.25
C ASP A 191 -4.32 32.05 -5.07
N PHE A 192 -4.13 31.47 -3.88
CA PHE A 192 -4.85 31.87 -2.66
C PHE A 192 -4.39 33.23 -2.12
N GLY A 193 -3.22 33.71 -2.54
CA GLY A 193 -2.55 34.86 -1.96
C GLY A 193 -1.60 34.45 -0.84
N SER A 194 -1.34 35.31 0.14
CA SER A 194 -0.27 35.08 1.12
C SER A 194 -0.60 35.60 2.52
N MET A 195 0.09 35.06 3.51
CA MET A 195 0.00 35.46 4.92
C MET A 195 1.40 35.78 5.44
N THR A 196 1.58 36.95 6.05
CA THR A 196 2.88 37.39 6.59
C THR A 196 2.76 37.68 8.08
N PHE A 197 3.60 37.03 8.86
CA PHE A 197 3.82 37.32 10.28
C PHE A 197 5.10 38.13 10.42
N ASP A 198 5.05 39.24 11.16
CA ASP A 198 6.24 40.01 11.49
C ASP A 198 6.32 40.37 12.97
N LEU A 199 7.55 40.58 13.43
CA LEU A 199 7.87 41.10 14.76
C LEU A 199 8.53 42.47 14.66
N ILE A 200 8.01 43.34 13.79
CA ILE A 200 8.52 44.68 13.55
C ILE A 200 7.67 45.68 14.36
N ASN A 201 8.21 46.13 15.50
CA ASN A 201 7.52 47.01 16.46
C ASN A 201 6.24 46.43 17.09
N GLY A 202 6.03 45.12 16.98
CA GLY A 202 4.86 44.41 17.50
C GLY A 202 4.66 43.11 16.72
N PRO A 203 3.82 42.18 17.22
CA PRO A 203 3.42 40.99 16.47
C PRO A 203 2.27 41.33 15.51
N ASN A 204 2.61 41.57 14.25
CA ASN A 204 1.66 41.97 13.22
C ASN A 204 1.38 40.82 12.23
N LEU A 205 0.14 40.78 11.73
CA LEU A 205 -0.33 39.82 10.75
C LEU A 205 -0.91 40.58 9.55
N THR A 206 -0.41 40.33 8.35
CA THR A 206 -1.01 40.83 7.10
C THR A 206 -1.38 39.66 6.20
N VAL A 207 -2.60 39.66 5.67
CA VAL A 207 -3.10 38.57 4.81
C VAL A 207 -3.74 39.13 3.54
N ASP A 208 -3.30 38.62 2.40
CA ASP A 208 -3.87 38.87 1.08
C ASP A 208 -4.68 37.63 0.67
N HIS A 209 -6.00 37.67 0.86
CA HIS A 209 -6.91 36.58 0.48
C HIS A 209 -7.39 36.78 -0.95
N LYS A 210 -6.63 36.32 -1.93
CA LYS A 210 -6.96 36.55 -3.35
C LYS A 210 -8.26 35.87 -3.77
N THR A 211 -8.52 34.66 -3.28
CA THR A 211 -9.74 33.90 -3.60
C THR A 211 -11.00 34.47 -2.93
N LEU A 212 -10.83 35.20 -1.82
CA LEU A 212 -11.92 35.91 -1.12
C LEU A 212 -12.04 37.38 -1.54
N GLY A 213 -11.05 37.92 -2.26
CA GLY A 213 -11.02 39.30 -2.71
C GLY A 213 -10.86 40.33 -1.57
N ARG A 214 -10.15 39.99 -0.48
CA ARG A 214 -9.94 40.87 0.67
C ARG A 214 -8.49 40.91 1.13
N GLN A 215 -8.09 42.05 1.69
CA GLN A 215 -6.81 42.26 2.36
C GLN A 215 -7.07 42.65 3.80
N GLU A 216 -6.38 41.99 4.71
CA GLU A 216 -6.57 42.13 6.14
C GLU A 216 -5.23 42.44 6.82
N ALA A 217 -5.27 43.29 7.84
CA ALA A 217 -4.11 43.67 8.62
C ALA A 217 -4.52 43.74 10.09
N GLY A 218 -3.77 43.04 10.92
CA GLY A 218 -4.12 42.79 12.30
C GLY A 218 -2.91 42.43 13.15
N THR A 219 -3.18 41.85 14.32
CA THR A 219 -2.15 41.41 15.25
C THR A 219 -2.30 39.93 15.55
N TYR A 220 -1.23 39.30 16.02
CA TYR A 220 -1.26 37.92 16.49
C TYR A 220 -0.59 37.76 17.84
N LEU A 221 -0.93 36.69 18.56
CA LEU A 221 -0.25 36.27 19.77
C LEU A 221 -0.03 34.76 19.72
N LEU A 222 1.24 34.36 19.76
CA LEU A 222 1.63 32.95 19.83
C LEU A 222 1.81 32.52 21.29
N ASN A 223 1.09 31.50 21.71
CA ASN A 223 1.28 30.82 22.98
C ASN A 223 2.09 29.55 22.76
N THR A 224 3.40 29.63 23.01
CA THR A 224 4.32 28.51 22.73
C THR A 224 4.21 27.38 23.75
N GLU A 225 3.64 27.64 24.94
CA GLU A 225 3.39 26.61 25.95
C GLU A 225 2.19 25.74 25.53
N ASN A 226 1.06 26.38 25.24
CA ASN A 226 -0.19 25.68 24.88
C ASN A 226 -0.30 25.32 23.39
N LYS A 227 0.67 25.72 22.57
CA LYS A 227 0.67 25.51 21.11
C LYS A 227 -0.60 26.04 20.45
N THR A 228 -0.99 27.25 20.85
CA THR A 228 -2.11 27.98 20.26
C THR A 228 -1.67 29.34 19.75
N MET A 229 -2.46 29.90 18.84
CA MET A 229 -2.30 31.26 18.34
C MET A 229 -3.65 31.95 18.37
N SER A 230 -3.64 33.24 18.68
CA SER A 230 -4.80 34.10 18.45
C SER A 230 -4.48 35.22 17.49
N THR A 231 -5.47 35.63 16.70
CA THR A 231 -5.37 36.79 15.81
C THR A 231 -6.49 37.80 16.09
N SER A 232 -6.27 39.04 15.69
CA SER A 232 -7.27 40.12 15.79
C SER A 232 -7.20 40.96 14.53
N ASP A 233 -8.37 41.35 14.00
CA ASP A 233 -8.54 42.16 12.78
C ASP A 233 -7.98 41.54 11.47
N ALA A 234 -7.50 40.30 11.52
CA ALA A 234 -7.12 39.50 10.36
C ALA A 234 -7.35 38.01 10.61
N PHE A 235 -7.81 37.28 9.60
CA PHE A 235 -7.97 35.82 9.62
C PHE A 235 -6.81 35.16 8.90
N ILE A 236 -6.42 33.96 9.34
CA ILE A 236 -5.41 33.16 8.63
C ILE A 236 -5.86 32.88 7.20
N LEU A 237 -4.92 32.74 6.26
CA LEU A 237 -5.23 32.48 4.86
C LEU A 237 -5.98 31.14 4.69
N HIS A 238 -7.12 31.14 3.97
CA HIS A 238 -7.96 29.96 3.78
C HIS A 238 -8.80 30.05 2.49
N ASP A 239 -9.54 28.98 2.15
CA ASP A 239 -10.37 28.90 0.94
C ASP A 239 -11.81 29.41 1.13
N SER A 240 -12.44 29.81 0.02
CA SER A 240 -13.85 30.25 0.00
C SER A 240 -14.86 29.18 0.41
N GLY A 241 -14.52 27.90 0.30
CA GLY A 241 -15.42 26.80 0.64
C GLY A 241 -15.70 26.69 2.13
N ARG A 242 -14.76 27.14 2.98
CA ARG A 242 -14.86 27.06 4.46
C ARG A 242 -14.89 28.39 5.17
N ASP A 243 -14.74 29.52 4.48
CA ASP A 243 -14.81 30.88 5.06
C ASP A 243 -16.04 31.05 5.99
N GLY A 244 -17.20 30.54 5.54
CA GLY A 244 -18.45 30.56 6.31
C GLY A 244 -18.71 29.40 7.26
N GLN A 245 -17.74 28.50 7.50
CA GLN A 245 -17.90 27.27 8.31
C GLN A 245 -17.26 27.36 9.70
N VAL A 246 -16.57 28.46 10.00
CA VAL A 246 -15.81 28.65 11.23
C VAL A 246 -16.33 29.90 11.95
N VAL A 247 -16.64 29.78 13.24
CA VAL A 247 -17.16 30.90 14.05
C VAL A 247 -16.05 31.90 14.40
N ASN A 248 -14.87 31.39 14.75
CA ASN A 248 -13.74 32.22 15.18
C ASN A 248 -12.43 31.79 14.51
N TRP A 249 -12.09 32.47 13.43
CA TRP A 249 -10.83 32.29 12.71
C TRP A 249 -9.58 32.74 13.49
N GLY A 250 -9.77 33.50 14.57
CA GLY A 250 -8.69 33.96 15.44
C GLY A 250 -8.45 33.07 16.66
N ASP A 251 -9.07 31.89 16.75
CA ASP A 251 -8.79 30.86 17.76
C ASP A 251 -8.17 29.64 17.07
N ILE A 252 -6.85 29.54 17.15
CA ILE A 252 -6.06 28.66 16.31
C ILE A 252 -5.25 27.69 17.17
N THR A 253 -5.33 26.42 16.85
CA THR A 253 -4.42 25.39 17.36
C THR A 253 -3.25 25.24 16.39
N VAL A 254 -2.01 25.30 16.89
CA VAL A 254 -0.81 25.07 16.08
C VAL A 254 -0.51 23.57 16.10
N PHE A 255 -0.68 22.90 14.97
CA PHE A 255 -0.44 21.45 14.82
C PHE A 255 1.02 21.16 14.55
N SER A 256 1.67 21.95 13.70
CA SER A 256 3.10 21.85 13.47
C SER A 256 3.66 23.19 13.00
N LEU A 257 4.92 23.45 13.32
CA LEU A 257 5.63 24.64 12.90
C LEU A 257 7.12 24.30 12.79
N THR A 258 7.62 24.31 11.57
CA THR A 258 9.02 24.06 11.19
C THR A 258 9.55 25.21 10.36
N GLU A 259 10.82 25.18 9.97
CA GLU A 259 11.42 26.25 9.16
C GLU A 259 10.63 26.49 7.87
N ASP A 260 10.17 25.43 7.20
CA ASP A 260 9.55 25.53 5.86
C ASP A 260 8.05 25.23 5.84
N LYS A 261 7.52 24.57 6.87
CA LYS A 261 6.17 23.99 6.87
C LYS A 261 5.43 24.31 8.16
N MET A 262 4.14 24.63 8.04
CA MET A 262 3.27 24.98 9.17
C MET A 262 1.87 24.40 8.98
N GLN A 263 1.23 23.99 10.07
CA GLN A 263 -0.16 23.53 10.10
C GLN A 263 -0.95 24.27 11.17
N LEU A 264 -2.02 24.95 10.76
CA LEU A 264 -2.90 25.72 11.65
C LEU A 264 -4.32 25.15 11.60
N GLY A 265 -4.81 24.74 12.77
CA GLY A 265 -6.15 24.18 12.95
C GLY A 265 -7.15 25.20 13.46
N VAL A 266 -8.34 25.23 12.87
CA VAL A 266 -9.51 25.97 13.37
C VAL A 266 -10.71 25.02 13.50
N LEU A 267 -11.59 25.29 14.47
CA LEU A 267 -12.74 24.43 14.73
C LEU A 267 -13.87 24.66 13.71
N ARG A 268 -14.26 23.60 12.99
CA ARG A 268 -15.47 23.58 12.16
C ARG A 268 -16.69 23.66 13.06
N ASP A 269 -17.57 24.62 12.79
CA ASP A 269 -18.84 24.77 13.49
C ASP A 269 -19.93 23.92 12.85
N GLU A 270 -20.68 23.19 13.68
CA GLU A 270 -21.72 22.27 13.21
C GLU A 270 -22.92 23.00 12.59
N ALA A 271 -23.32 24.14 13.16
CA ALA A 271 -24.46 24.89 12.66
C ALA A 271 -24.17 25.59 11.33
N LEU A 272 -22.92 26.02 11.14
CA LEU A 272 -22.47 26.69 9.92
C LEU A 272 -22.14 25.72 8.78
N SER A 273 -21.51 24.58 9.10
CA SER A 273 -21.11 23.59 8.08
C SER A 273 -22.19 22.56 7.75
N GLY A 274 -23.10 22.27 8.70
CA GLY A 274 -24.03 21.14 8.59
C GLY A 274 -23.38 19.78 8.84
N GLU A 275 -22.11 19.75 9.28
CA GLU A 275 -21.33 18.55 9.57
C GLU A 275 -20.81 18.59 11.02
N GLY A 276 -20.54 17.44 11.63
CA GLY A 276 -20.04 17.39 13.01
C GLY A 276 -18.76 18.20 13.24
N PRO A 277 -18.44 18.59 14.48
CA PRO A 277 -17.24 19.36 14.78
C PRO A 277 -15.98 18.58 14.39
N ALA A 278 -15.02 19.28 13.80
CA ALA A 278 -13.72 18.74 13.40
C ALA A 278 -12.71 19.89 13.31
N MET A 279 -11.43 19.60 13.51
CA MET A 279 -10.36 20.57 13.24
C MET A 279 -10.09 20.63 11.75
N LEU A 280 -10.29 21.80 11.15
CA LEU A 280 -9.87 22.14 9.79
C LEU A 280 -8.41 22.60 9.87
N VAL A 281 -7.48 21.74 9.46
CA VAL A 281 -6.05 21.98 9.58
C VAL A 281 -5.47 22.38 8.23
N TYR A 282 -5.24 23.69 8.06
CA TYR A 282 -4.65 24.27 6.86
C TYR A 282 -3.14 24.12 6.87
N ASN A 283 -2.62 23.68 5.73
CA ASN A 283 -1.20 23.40 5.53
C ASN A 283 -0.55 24.54 4.75
N PHE A 284 0.56 25.05 5.26
CA PHE A 284 1.26 26.19 4.70
C PHE A 284 2.74 25.89 4.49
N VAL A 285 3.32 26.49 3.46
CA VAL A 285 4.75 26.49 3.20
C VAL A 285 5.30 27.91 3.20
N THR A 286 6.56 28.09 3.56
CA THR A 286 7.20 29.40 3.47
C THR A 286 7.33 29.85 2.01
N LYS A 287 7.42 31.16 1.81
CA LYS A 287 7.72 31.73 0.49
C LYS A 287 9.03 31.20 -0.10
N ASP A 288 10.07 31.09 0.72
CA ASP A 288 11.37 30.59 0.27
C ASP A 288 11.29 29.12 -0.16
N TYR A 289 10.56 28.27 0.57
CA TYR A 289 10.30 26.90 0.14
C TYR A 289 9.47 26.87 -1.14
N TYR A 290 8.37 27.62 -1.19
CA TYR A 290 7.45 27.66 -2.35
C TYR A 290 8.14 28.08 -3.65
N ASP A 291 9.02 29.08 -3.60
CA ASP A 291 9.71 29.64 -4.77
C ASP A 291 10.89 28.78 -5.25
N ASN A 292 11.49 27.98 -4.36
CA ASN A 292 12.66 27.16 -4.66
C ASN A 292 12.37 25.64 -4.71
N TRP A 293 11.11 25.25 -4.55
CA TRP A 293 10.70 23.85 -4.59
C TRP A 293 10.93 23.24 -5.97
N VAL A 294 11.43 22.01 -5.97
CA VAL A 294 11.58 21.17 -7.16
C VAL A 294 10.84 19.86 -6.86
N PRO A 295 10.01 19.33 -7.77
CA PRO A 295 9.36 18.04 -7.58
C PRO A 295 10.37 16.95 -7.23
N GLU A 296 10.04 16.11 -6.25
CA GLU A 296 10.80 14.89 -6.02
C GLU A 296 10.60 13.94 -7.20
N ASP A 297 11.71 13.38 -7.70
CA ASP A 297 11.71 12.37 -8.76
C ASP A 297 11.16 11.06 -8.17
N GLN A 298 9.87 10.80 -8.39
CA GLN A 298 9.25 9.54 -8.00
C GLN A 298 9.64 8.47 -9.03
N PRO A 299 9.97 7.25 -8.60
CA PRO A 299 10.22 6.17 -9.55
C PRO A 299 8.97 5.95 -10.40
N ASP A 300 9.15 5.74 -11.70
CA ASP A 300 8.06 5.41 -12.61
C ASP A 300 7.29 4.19 -12.09
N PRO A 301 5.95 4.21 -12.10
CA PRO A 301 5.17 3.05 -11.70
C PRO A 301 5.44 1.88 -12.67
N GLU A 302 5.33 0.64 -12.18
CA GLU A 302 5.63 -0.56 -12.96
C GLU A 302 4.45 -1.55 -12.92
N PRO A 303 4.24 -2.38 -13.97
CA PRO A 303 3.25 -3.45 -13.96
C PRO A 303 3.50 -4.44 -12.81
N THR A 304 2.42 -4.85 -12.16
CA THR A 304 2.45 -5.87 -11.10
C THR A 304 2.02 -7.21 -11.68
N LEU A 305 2.91 -8.20 -11.65
CA LEU A 305 2.64 -9.56 -12.11
C LEU A 305 2.17 -10.45 -10.94
N PRO A 306 1.31 -11.45 -11.19
CA PRO A 306 0.81 -12.35 -10.13
C PRO A 306 1.92 -13.25 -9.58
N ASP A 307 1.76 -13.76 -8.35
CA ASP A 307 2.68 -14.75 -7.79
C ASP A 307 2.78 -15.99 -8.70
N GLY A 308 3.99 -16.50 -8.89
CA GLY A 308 4.24 -17.66 -9.76
C GLY A 308 4.18 -17.38 -11.26
N TRP A 309 4.05 -16.11 -11.68
CA TRP A 309 3.98 -15.75 -13.12
C TRP A 309 5.16 -16.30 -13.94
N ALA A 310 6.35 -16.36 -13.34
CA ALA A 310 7.54 -16.84 -14.02
C ALA A 310 7.38 -18.31 -14.42
N ASP A 311 6.81 -19.14 -13.54
CA ASP A 311 6.55 -20.55 -13.81
C ASP A 311 5.48 -20.73 -14.90
N ASP A 312 4.50 -19.82 -14.98
CA ASP A 312 3.47 -19.85 -16.03
C ASP A 312 4.09 -19.68 -17.42
N VAL A 313 5.08 -18.80 -17.58
CA VAL A 313 5.73 -18.50 -18.87
C VAL A 313 7.04 -19.24 -19.10
N SER A 314 7.46 -20.08 -18.15
CA SER A 314 8.68 -20.89 -18.22
C SER A 314 8.46 -22.35 -17.80
N ALA A 315 7.22 -22.84 -17.89
CA ALA A 315 6.74 -24.09 -17.31
C ALA A 315 7.71 -25.28 -17.46
N ILE A 316 7.98 -25.92 -16.33
CA ILE A 316 8.90 -27.06 -16.16
C ILE A 316 8.56 -28.27 -17.05
N VAL A 317 7.28 -28.42 -17.42
CA VAL A 317 6.74 -29.53 -18.23
C VAL A 317 6.41 -29.18 -19.69
N LYS A 318 6.44 -27.90 -20.06
CA LYS A 318 6.23 -27.39 -21.43
C LYS A 318 7.22 -26.25 -21.64
N THR A 319 8.48 -26.63 -21.80
CA THR A 319 9.55 -25.63 -21.94
C THR A 319 9.44 -24.88 -23.25
N GLU A 320 8.89 -25.51 -24.30
CA GLU A 320 8.59 -24.85 -25.58
C GLU A 320 7.15 -24.33 -25.62
N MET A 321 6.99 -23.03 -25.85
CA MET A 321 5.72 -22.33 -26.00
C MET A 321 5.69 -21.57 -27.32
N LYS A 322 4.63 -21.76 -28.10
CA LYS A 322 4.45 -21.07 -29.38
C LYS A 322 3.38 -20.01 -29.23
N TRP A 323 3.77 -18.76 -29.46
CA TRP A 323 2.92 -17.59 -29.33
C TRP A 323 2.54 -17.05 -30.69
N VAL A 324 1.26 -16.75 -30.90
CA VAL A 324 0.74 -16.08 -32.09
C VAL A 324 0.08 -14.76 -31.69
N LEU A 325 -0.04 -13.80 -32.60
CA LEU A 325 -0.73 -12.54 -32.32
C LEU A 325 -2.24 -12.75 -32.41
N SER A 326 -3.00 -12.22 -31.44
CA SER A 326 -4.46 -12.36 -31.43
C SER A 326 -5.11 -11.87 -32.73
N ALA A 327 -6.04 -12.67 -33.26
CA ALA A 327 -6.85 -12.29 -34.42
C ALA A 327 -8.00 -11.35 -34.04
N GLU A 328 -8.38 -11.30 -32.76
CA GLU A 328 -9.53 -10.54 -32.27
C GLU A 328 -9.11 -9.24 -31.58
N THR A 329 -8.03 -9.29 -30.79
CA THR A 329 -7.55 -8.14 -30.00
C THR A 329 -6.01 -8.01 -30.06
N PRO A 330 -5.41 -7.80 -31.23
CA PRO A 330 -3.95 -7.86 -31.42
C PRO A 330 -3.16 -6.81 -30.65
N PHE A 331 -3.74 -5.63 -30.36
CA PHE A 331 -2.99 -4.53 -29.72
C PHE A 331 -3.84 -3.64 -28.83
N ASN A 332 -3.17 -2.93 -27.92
CA ASN A 332 -3.71 -1.87 -27.08
C ASN A 332 -2.57 -0.89 -26.69
N TRP A 333 -2.85 0.03 -25.78
CA TRP A 333 -1.85 0.83 -25.06
C TRP A 333 -2.05 0.61 -23.56
N ALA A 334 -0.96 0.66 -22.79
CA ALA A 334 -1.01 0.59 -21.34
C ALA A 334 -0.21 1.72 -20.69
N GLY A 335 -0.63 2.18 -19.51
CA GLY A 335 0.18 3.06 -18.67
C GLY A 335 1.46 2.37 -18.20
N LEU A 336 2.38 3.13 -17.58
CA LEU A 336 3.61 2.55 -17.03
C LEU A 336 3.32 1.50 -15.93
N ASP A 337 2.16 1.63 -15.25
CA ASP A 337 1.61 0.68 -14.29
C ASP A 337 1.00 -0.60 -14.91
N GLY A 338 1.02 -0.74 -16.24
CA GLY A 338 0.46 -1.89 -16.96
C GLY A 338 -1.06 -1.86 -17.15
N VAL A 339 -1.76 -0.81 -16.70
CA VAL A 339 -3.21 -0.70 -16.89
C VAL A 339 -3.53 -0.36 -18.34
N MET A 340 -4.35 -1.20 -18.98
CA MET A 340 -4.80 -0.99 -20.36
C MET A 340 -5.61 0.30 -20.47
N LEU A 341 -5.23 1.17 -21.41
CA LEU A 341 -5.85 2.47 -21.64
C LEU A 341 -7.19 2.37 -22.39
N ASN A 342 -7.45 1.23 -23.04
CA ASN A 342 -8.69 0.98 -23.77
C ASN A 342 -9.32 -0.35 -23.35
N SER A 343 -10.65 -0.43 -23.41
CA SER A 343 -11.43 -1.63 -23.09
C SER A 343 -11.85 -2.40 -24.35
N TRP A 344 -10.89 -2.80 -25.17
CA TRP A 344 -11.13 -3.56 -26.41
C TRP A 344 -11.00 -5.06 -26.15
N ASN A 345 -11.98 -5.84 -26.57
CA ASN A 345 -12.00 -7.31 -26.41
C ASN A 345 -12.38 -8.05 -27.69
N SER A 346 -12.75 -7.32 -28.74
CA SER A 346 -13.19 -7.84 -30.03
C SER A 346 -12.92 -6.81 -31.13
N PRO A 347 -12.90 -7.23 -32.41
CA PRO A 347 -12.72 -6.31 -33.54
C PRO A 347 -13.74 -5.17 -33.57
N SER A 348 -14.96 -5.39 -33.07
CA SER A 348 -16.01 -4.35 -33.02
C SER A 348 -15.78 -3.26 -31.98
N ASP A 349 -14.88 -3.46 -31.02
CA ASP A 349 -14.58 -2.47 -29.98
C ASP A 349 -13.57 -1.41 -30.46
N TYR A 350 -12.81 -1.71 -31.54
CA TYR A 350 -11.81 -0.81 -32.08
C TYR A 350 -12.47 0.39 -32.78
N PRO A 351 -12.05 1.63 -32.46
CA PRO A 351 -12.53 2.81 -33.13
C PRO A 351 -11.92 2.95 -34.52
N ASP A 352 -12.62 3.63 -35.44
CA ASP A 352 -12.18 3.85 -36.83
C ASP A 352 -10.75 4.39 -36.95
N TRP A 353 -10.30 5.22 -36.00
CA TRP A 353 -8.95 5.80 -36.02
C TRP A 353 -7.85 4.77 -35.74
N ALA A 354 -8.14 3.69 -35.02
CA ALA A 354 -7.19 2.62 -34.75
C ALA A 354 -7.02 1.70 -35.97
N GLY A 355 -8.00 1.67 -36.87
CA GLY A 355 -7.92 1.03 -38.17
C GLY A 355 -7.95 -0.50 -38.17
N PHE A 356 -8.33 -1.12 -37.04
CA PHE A 356 -8.49 -2.57 -36.92
C PHE A 356 -9.97 -2.96 -36.97
N ASP A 357 -10.31 -3.89 -37.87
CA ASP A 357 -11.68 -4.44 -38.02
C ASP A 357 -11.69 -5.97 -38.11
N GLY A 358 -10.57 -6.61 -37.74
CA GLY A 358 -10.37 -8.06 -37.82
C GLY A 358 -9.96 -8.56 -39.20
N SER A 359 -10.23 -7.83 -40.29
CA SER A 359 -9.80 -8.27 -41.63
C SER A 359 -8.28 -8.19 -41.83
N GLN A 360 -7.58 -7.38 -41.02
CA GLN A 360 -6.13 -7.28 -41.02
C GLN A 360 -5.44 -8.53 -40.46
N ALA A 361 -6.15 -9.36 -39.68
CA ALA A 361 -5.59 -10.56 -39.05
C ALA A 361 -4.99 -11.55 -40.06
N ALA A 362 -5.58 -11.64 -41.25
CA ALA A 362 -5.04 -12.47 -42.34
C ALA A 362 -3.63 -12.03 -42.79
N GLY A 363 -3.26 -10.75 -42.58
CA GLY A 363 -1.96 -10.20 -42.96
C GLY A 363 -0.81 -10.60 -42.03
N TYR A 364 -1.10 -11.10 -40.83
CA TYR A 364 -0.11 -11.55 -39.86
C TYR A 364 -0.38 -12.97 -39.33
N ALA A 365 -1.25 -13.75 -39.98
CA ALA A 365 -1.64 -15.08 -39.51
C ALA A 365 -0.48 -16.08 -39.39
N ASP A 366 0.58 -15.91 -40.18
CA ASP A 366 1.78 -16.76 -40.14
C ASP A 366 2.82 -16.31 -39.09
N PHE A 367 2.59 -15.17 -38.41
CA PHE A 367 3.48 -14.71 -37.35
C PHE A 367 3.49 -15.68 -36.17
N SER A 368 4.68 -16.03 -35.68
CA SER A 368 4.83 -16.71 -34.40
C SER A 368 6.15 -16.43 -33.70
N LEU A 369 6.15 -16.52 -32.37
CA LEU A 369 7.33 -16.62 -31.52
C LEU A 369 7.30 -17.96 -30.79
N THR A 370 8.17 -18.89 -31.18
CA THR A 370 8.37 -20.14 -30.44
C THR A 370 9.52 -19.95 -29.46
N MET A 371 9.25 -20.01 -28.17
CA MET A 371 10.21 -19.72 -27.10
C MET A 371 10.42 -20.98 -26.25
N ASN A 372 11.68 -21.33 -25.99
CA ASN A 372 12.03 -22.50 -25.21
C ASN A 372 12.75 -22.12 -23.91
N SER A 373 12.13 -22.35 -22.74
CA SER A 373 12.69 -22.00 -21.42
C SER A 373 13.80 -22.93 -20.95
N SER A 374 14.02 -24.09 -21.59
CA SER A 374 15.08 -25.01 -21.18
C SER A 374 16.47 -24.57 -21.62
N ASP A 375 16.56 -23.90 -22.77
CA ASP A 375 17.81 -23.42 -23.36
C ASP A 375 17.77 -21.93 -23.73
N ASN A 376 16.66 -21.25 -23.44
CA ASN A 376 16.36 -19.86 -23.77
C ASN A 376 16.44 -19.54 -25.27
N SER A 377 16.17 -20.53 -26.13
CA SER A 377 16.11 -20.31 -27.58
C SER A 377 14.77 -19.69 -28.01
N ILE A 378 14.80 -18.95 -29.13
CA ILE A 378 13.61 -18.40 -29.76
C ILE A 378 13.65 -18.61 -31.28
N VAL A 379 12.51 -18.98 -31.86
CA VAL A 379 12.27 -18.99 -33.31
C VAL A 379 11.20 -17.96 -33.61
N TYR A 380 11.56 -16.96 -34.42
CA TYR A 380 10.65 -15.94 -34.94
C TYR A 380 10.28 -16.29 -36.38
N VAL A 381 8.98 -16.42 -36.64
CA VAL A 381 8.40 -16.51 -37.99
C VAL A 381 7.71 -15.18 -38.27
N ALA A 382 8.14 -14.49 -39.31
CA ALA A 382 7.51 -13.25 -39.77
C ALA A 382 6.22 -13.53 -40.56
N PRO A 383 5.33 -12.53 -40.73
CA PRO A 383 4.10 -12.69 -41.52
C PRO A 383 4.27 -13.17 -42.97
N ASP A 384 5.46 -13.01 -43.56
CA ASP A 384 5.77 -13.49 -44.92
C ASP A 384 6.28 -14.96 -44.94
N GLY A 385 6.30 -15.61 -43.78
CA GLY A 385 6.79 -16.98 -43.57
C GLY A 385 8.30 -17.09 -43.46
N SER A 386 9.05 -15.98 -43.46
CA SER A 386 10.49 -16.01 -43.21
C SER A 386 10.78 -16.35 -41.74
N GLU A 387 11.79 -17.20 -41.52
CA GLU A 387 12.16 -17.69 -40.21
C GLU A 387 13.54 -17.16 -39.80
N SER A 388 13.69 -16.81 -38.53
CA SER A 388 14.97 -16.51 -37.90
C SER A 388 15.02 -17.09 -36.49
N THR A 389 16.22 -17.44 -36.04
CA THR A 389 16.44 -18.07 -34.75
C THR A 389 17.37 -17.20 -33.90
N GLY A 390 17.17 -17.22 -32.59
CA GLY A 390 17.97 -16.47 -31.64
C GLY A 390 17.83 -17.02 -30.23
N THR A 391 18.10 -16.16 -29.26
CA THR A 391 17.93 -16.44 -27.83
C THR A 391 17.18 -15.32 -27.14
N TYR A 392 16.70 -15.56 -25.93
CA TYR A 392 16.13 -14.52 -25.08
C TYR A 392 16.65 -14.58 -23.64
N THR A 393 16.50 -13.48 -22.90
CA THR A 393 16.55 -13.48 -21.43
C THR A 393 15.23 -12.98 -20.90
N LEU A 394 14.84 -13.41 -19.71
CA LEU A 394 13.66 -12.94 -18.98
C LEU A 394 14.11 -12.51 -17.58
N ASP A 395 13.86 -11.27 -17.20
CA ASP A 395 14.22 -10.75 -15.88
C ASP A 395 13.05 -10.82 -14.87
N GLU A 396 13.35 -10.48 -13.61
CA GLU A 396 12.38 -10.48 -12.50
C GLU A 396 11.22 -9.49 -12.69
N LYS A 397 11.34 -8.55 -13.63
CA LYS A 397 10.31 -7.55 -13.97
C LYS A 397 9.42 -7.99 -15.14
N GLY A 398 9.64 -9.19 -15.66
CA GLY A 398 8.93 -9.71 -16.82
C GLY A 398 9.41 -9.13 -18.14
N ILE A 399 10.65 -8.65 -18.24
CA ILE A 399 11.21 -8.09 -19.48
C ILE A 399 11.92 -9.19 -20.26
N TYR A 400 11.37 -9.52 -21.42
CA TYR A 400 12.07 -10.28 -22.45
C TYR A 400 13.06 -9.37 -23.18
N THR A 401 14.31 -9.83 -23.32
CA THR A 401 15.32 -9.21 -24.20
C THR A 401 15.75 -10.25 -25.23
N PHE A 402 15.60 -9.94 -26.52
CA PHE A 402 15.90 -10.86 -27.60
C PHE A 402 17.29 -10.60 -28.21
N ASP A 403 18.01 -11.67 -28.55
CA ASP A 403 19.25 -11.62 -29.32
C ASP A 403 19.12 -12.48 -30.58
N GLY A 404 19.63 -12.00 -31.71
CA GLY A 404 19.55 -12.68 -33.01
C GLY A 404 18.20 -12.61 -33.74
N VAL A 405 17.11 -12.21 -33.08
CA VAL A 405 15.78 -11.96 -33.68
C VAL A 405 15.27 -10.57 -33.32
N ALA A 406 14.62 -9.86 -34.24
CA ALA A 406 14.01 -8.56 -33.99
C ALA A 406 12.64 -8.47 -34.70
N PRO A 407 11.56 -8.98 -34.06
CA PRO A 407 10.24 -9.00 -34.66
C PRO A 407 9.75 -7.59 -35.00
N SER A 408 9.37 -7.35 -36.26
CA SER A 408 8.79 -6.08 -36.68
C SER A 408 7.90 -6.25 -37.91
N PHE A 409 6.62 -5.87 -37.82
CA PHE A 409 5.68 -5.90 -38.95
C PHE A 409 4.45 -5.01 -38.71
N ASP A 410 3.73 -4.64 -39.77
CA ASP A 410 2.49 -3.88 -39.68
C ASP A 410 1.34 -4.80 -39.22
N ILE A 411 0.66 -4.44 -38.12
CA ILE A 411 -0.63 -5.05 -37.74
C ILE A 411 -1.74 -4.37 -38.53
N VAL A 412 -1.72 -3.03 -38.55
CA VAL A 412 -2.60 -2.18 -39.36
C VAL A 412 -1.72 -1.39 -40.31
N SER A 413 -1.91 -1.57 -41.61
CA SER A 413 -1.06 -0.94 -42.64
C SER A 413 -1.00 0.59 -42.46
N GLY A 414 0.21 1.11 -42.22
CA GLY A 414 0.44 2.55 -42.00
C GLY A 414 -0.09 3.11 -40.67
N GLY A 415 -0.54 2.26 -39.74
CA GLY A 415 -1.10 2.66 -38.45
C GLY A 415 -0.30 2.08 -37.27
N VAL A 416 -0.56 0.81 -36.95
CA VAL A 416 -0.01 0.13 -35.76
C VAL A 416 0.91 -0.99 -36.20
N LYS A 417 2.07 -1.08 -35.56
CA LYS A 417 3.09 -2.11 -35.80
C LYS A 417 3.25 -3.01 -34.59
N PHE A 418 3.56 -4.28 -34.83
CA PHE A 418 4.22 -5.10 -33.83
C PHE A 418 5.71 -4.76 -33.92
N GLU A 419 6.31 -4.32 -32.83
CA GLU A 419 7.75 -4.08 -32.74
C GLU A 419 8.25 -4.15 -31.31
N THR A 420 9.53 -4.46 -31.15
CA THR A 420 10.27 -4.41 -29.89
C THR A 420 10.82 -3.01 -29.64
N THR A 421 11.32 -2.74 -28.43
CA THR A 421 12.04 -1.48 -28.15
C THR A 421 13.37 -1.40 -28.93
N ALA A 422 14.06 -0.26 -28.87
CA ALA A 422 15.40 -0.10 -29.47
C ALA A 422 16.45 -1.08 -28.88
N ASP A 423 16.26 -1.49 -27.63
CA ASP A 423 17.06 -2.52 -26.94
C ASP A 423 16.55 -3.94 -27.19
N ASN A 424 15.61 -4.09 -28.12
CA ASN A 424 15.00 -5.33 -28.55
C ASN A 424 14.25 -6.07 -27.43
N GLN A 425 13.44 -5.31 -26.67
CA GLN A 425 12.72 -5.81 -25.51
C GLN A 425 11.20 -5.77 -25.67
N LEU A 426 10.53 -6.66 -24.93
CA LEU A 426 9.10 -6.65 -24.65
C LEU A 426 8.88 -6.97 -23.17
N ARG A 427 8.00 -6.21 -22.50
CA ARG A 427 7.67 -6.43 -21.09
C ARG A 427 6.31 -7.11 -20.94
N ILE A 428 6.20 -8.13 -20.10
CA ILE A 428 4.91 -8.73 -19.73
C ILE A 428 4.10 -7.70 -18.95
N MET A 429 2.91 -7.39 -19.46
CA MET A 429 1.95 -6.47 -18.84
C MET A 429 0.98 -7.24 -17.93
N SER A 430 0.49 -8.38 -18.41
CA SER A 430 -0.44 -9.26 -17.69
C SER A 430 -0.52 -10.66 -18.33
N LEU A 431 -1.00 -11.63 -17.55
CA LEU A 431 -1.26 -12.99 -18.00
C LEU A 431 -2.77 -13.24 -18.11
N VAL A 432 -3.19 -14.02 -19.10
CA VAL A 432 -4.58 -14.44 -19.29
C VAL A 432 -4.67 -15.95 -19.08
N LYS A 433 -5.50 -16.35 -18.13
CA LYS A 433 -5.71 -17.76 -17.76
C LYS A 433 -7.15 -18.17 -17.96
N GLU A 434 -7.34 -19.41 -18.43
CA GLU A 434 -8.63 -20.12 -18.45
C GLU A 434 -8.48 -21.40 -17.64
N ASP A 435 -9.36 -21.62 -16.65
CA ASP A 435 -9.30 -22.78 -15.74
C ASP A 435 -7.88 -23.00 -15.13
N ASP A 436 -7.25 -21.91 -14.68
CA ASP A 436 -5.87 -21.85 -14.16
C ASP A 436 -4.75 -22.19 -15.14
N GLN A 437 -5.07 -22.39 -16.43
CA GLN A 437 -4.08 -22.60 -17.49
C GLN A 437 -3.77 -21.30 -18.22
N LEU A 438 -2.48 -21.01 -18.44
CA LEU A 438 -2.06 -19.89 -19.27
C LEU A 438 -2.52 -20.11 -20.73
N VAL A 439 -3.29 -19.16 -21.25
CA VAL A 439 -3.79 -19.21 -22.64
C VAL A 439 -3.34 -18.02 -23.47
N ALA A 440 -3.02 -16.88 -22.84
CA ALA A 440 -2.47 -15.71 -23.53
C ALA A 440 -1.66 -14.84 -22.56
N MET A 441 -0.87 -13.93 -23.10
CA MET A 441 -0.21 -12.87 -22.34
C MET A 441 -0.26 -11.55 -23.09
N TRP A 442 -0.40 -10.46 -22.35
CA TRP A 442 -0.13 -9.13 -22.87
C TRP A 442 1.35 -8.80 -22.70
N VAL A 443 2.00 -8.40 -23.77
CA VAL A 443 3.38 -7.89 -23.75
C VAL A 443 3.43 -6.47 -24.32
N GLY A 444 4.38 -5.64 -23.91
CA GLY A 444 4.45 -4.24 -24.32
C GLY A 444 5.86 -3.76 -24.66
N ALA A 445 5.96 -2.96 -25.72
CA ALA A 445 7.14 -2.17 -26.02
C ALA A 445 6.98 -0.75 -25.45
N LEU A 446 7.95 -0.28 -24.69
CA LEU A 446 7.94 1.06 -24.11
C LEU A 446 8.02 2.11 -25.23
N ASN A 447 7.11 3.07 -25.22
CA ASN A 447 7.12 4.16 -26.19
C ASN A 447 8.30 5.11 -25.88
N PRO A 448 9.16 5.45 -26.87
CA PRO A 448 10.32 6.32 -26.63
C PRO A 448 9.93 7.78 -26.36
N ASP A 449 8.74 8.19 -26.77
CA ASP A 449 8.28 9.58 -26.75
C ASP A 449 7.19 9.84 -25.70
N LYS A 450 6.64 8.79 -25.08
CA LYS A 450 5.51 8.87 -24.15
C LYS A 450 5.64 7.88 -22.99
N PRO A 451 5.13 8.21 -21.79
CA PRO A 451 5.11 7.31 -20.65
C PRO A 451 4.00 6.25 -20.77
N GLU A 452 4.06 5.42 -21.82
CA GLU A 452 3.10 4.36 -22.11
C GLU A 452 3.77 3.19 -22.83
N TYR A 453 3.19 2.00 -22.74
CA TYR A 453 3.55 0.85 -23.57
C TYR A 453 2.58 0.73 -24.74
N GLN A 454 3.09 0.42 -25.93
CA GLN A 454 2.29 -0.17 -27.00
C GLN A 454 2.25 -1.68 -26.76
N THR A 455 1.06 -2.22 -26.54
CA THR A 455 0.88 -3.59 -26.06
C THR A 455 0.30 -4.51 -27.12
N TYR A 456 0.62 -5.79 -27.02
CA TYR A 456 0.25 -6.85 -27.95
C TYR A 456 -0.27 -8.06 -27.18
N LEU A 457 -1.38 -8.64 -27.62
CA LEU A 457 -1.92 -9.87 -27.05
C LEU A 457 -1.34 -11.07 -27.81
N LEU A 458 -0.46 -11.80 -27.14
CA LEU A 458 0.09 -13.06 -27.63
C LEU A 458 -0.75 -14.21 -27.10
N GLU A 459 -1.40 -14.94 -28.00
CA GLU A 459 -2.17 -16.13 -27.69
C GLU A 459 -1.28 -17.35 -27.78
N LEU A 460 -1.36 -18.23 -26.78
CA LEU A 460 -0.62 -19.47 -26.75
C LEU A 460 -1.24 -20.42 -27.78
N GLN A 461 -0.49 -20.72 -28.83
CA GLN A 461 -0.83 -21.79 -29.73
C GLN A 461 -0.53 -23.12 -29.03
N LEU A 462 -1.55 -23.66 -28.38
CA LEU A 462 -1.57 -25.06 -27.97
C LEU A 462 -1.55 -25.90 -29.25
N GLU A 463 -0.36 -26.25 -29.74
CA GLU A 463 -0.28 -27.30 -30.74
C GLU A 463 -0.90 -28.57 -30.16
N GLU A 464 -1.67 -29.29 -30.98
CA GLU A 464 -2.13 -30.65 -30.71
C GLU A 464 -0.92 -31.61 -30.79
N VAL A 465 0.14 -31.32 -30.05
CA VAL A 465 1.24 -32.25 -29.84
C VAL A 465 0.76 -33.20 -28.77
N ASP A 466 0.74 -34.50 -29.09
CA ASP A 466 0.41 -35.54 -28.14
C ASP A 466 1.46 -35.52 -27.02
N ARG A 467 1.19 -34.74 -25.97
CA ARG A 467 1.96 -34.65 -24.73
C ARG A 467 2.25 -36.05 -24.19
N ALA A 468 1.31 -36.98 -24.36
CA ALA A 468 1.53 -38.35 -23.95
C ALA A 468 2.64 -39.02 -24.77
N THR A 469 2.75 -38.75 -26.08
CA THR A 469 3.85 -39.26 -26.93
C THR A 469 5.21 -38.68 -26.51
N GLN A 470 5.34 -37.37 -26.26
CA GLN A 470 6.62 -36.79 -25.83
C GLN A 470 7.08 -37.34 -24.47
N ILE A 471 6.18 -37.43 -23.49
CA ILE A 471 6.49 -38.01 -22.18
C ILE A 471 6.87 -39.49 -22.35
N LYS A 472 6.15 -40.25 -23.18
CA LYS A 472 6.50 -41.65 -23.49
C LYS A 472 7.89 -41.76 -24.10
N ASP A 473 8.24 -40.91 -25.05
CA ASP A 473 9.55 -40.93 -25.70
C ASP A 473 10.67 -40.70 -24.69
N ILE A 474 10.53 -39.72 -23.78
CA ILE A 474 11.50 -39.46 -22.72
C ILE A 474 11.59 -40.63 -21.75
N LEU A 475 10.44 -41.11 -21.22
CA LEU A 475 10.39 -42.20 -20.25
C LEU A 475 11.07 -43.47 -20.79
N THR A 476 10.88 -43.75 -22.08
CA THR A 476 11.36 -44.98 -22.75
C THR A 476 12.72 -44.83 -23.44
N ALA A 477 13.31 -43.64 -23.46
CA ALA A 477 14.61 -43.40 -24.08
C ALA A 477 15.78 -44.06 -23.33
N GLN A 478 15.62 -44.31 -22.03
CA GLN A 478 16.68 -44.76 -21.13
C GLN A 478 16.14 -45.49 -19.90
N SER A 479 17.04 -46.14 -19.17
CA SER A 479 16.80 -46.57 -17.80
C SER A 479 17.04 -45.41 -16.83
N TRP A 480 16.34 -45.42 -15.71
CA TRP A 480 16.36 -44.39 -14.69
C TRP A 480 16.87 -44.97 -13.38
N LYS A 481 17.78 -44.27 -12.69
CA LYS A 481 18.21 -44.60 -11.33
C LYS A 481 17.96 -43.40 -10.42
N ILE A 482 17.84 -43.65 -9.11
CA ILE A 482 17.81 -42.57 -8.12
C ILE A 482 19.15 -41.85 -8.16
N ASP A 483 19.14 -40.53 -8.07
CA ASP A 483 20.36 -39.72 -7.95
C ASP A 483 20.98 -39.84 -6.54
N SER A 484 21.39 -41.05 -6.14
CA SER A 484 21.86 -41.39 -4.80
C SER A 484 23.30 -40.94 -4.51
N ASP A 485 24.01 -40.44 -5.52
CA ASP A 485 25.36 -39.87 -5.40
C ASP A 485 25.33 -38.33 -5.39
N ARG A 486 24.14 -37.72 -5.29
CA ARG A 486 23.98 -36.28 -5.37
C ARG A 486 24.81 -35.57 -4.30
N THR A 487 25.66 -34.65 -4.74
CA THR A 487 26.41 -33.74 -3.88
C THR A 487 25.84 -32.33 -3.98
N TYR A 488 26.30 -31.42 -3.13
CA TYR A 488 25.90 -30.02 -3.16
C TYR A 488 26.25 -29.38 -4.52
N ASP A 489 25.26 -29.23 -5.41
CA ASP A 489 25.44 -28.64 -6.74
C ASP A 489 24.53 -27.42 -6.91
N VAL A 490 25.14 -26.25 -6.76
CA VAL A 490 24.50 -24.92 -6.92
C VAL A 490 24.51 -24.41 -8.36
N ALA A 491 25.02 -25.19 -9.32
CA ALA A 491 25.21 -24.74 -10.70
C ALA A 491 24.10 -25.16 -11.67
N THR A 492 23.10 -25.93 -11.22
CA THR A 492 21.94 -26.31 -12.05
C THR A 492 20.85 -25.23 -12.02
N SER A 493 20.07 -25.11 -13.10
CA SER A 493 18.99 -24.11 -13.26
C SER A 493 17.77 -24.33 -12.34
N TRP A 494 17.88 -25.21 -11.34
CA TRP A 494 16.85 -25.59 -10.36
C TRP A 494 17.41 -25.44 -8.94
N GLY A 495 17.93 -24.23 -8.68
CA GLY A 495 18.86 -23.87 -7.61
C GLY A 495 18.42 -24.06 -6.15
N ALA A 496 17.51 -24.98 -5.83
CA ALA A 496 17.12 -25.32 -4.47
C ALA A 496 16.65 -26.79 -4.28
N GLU A 497 16.94 -27.71 -5.20
CA GLU A 497 16.52 -29.13 -5.13
C GLU A 497 17.64 -30.04 -4.59
N GLN A 498 17.93 -29.95 -3.29
CA GLN A 498 19.16 -30.50 -2.69
C GLN A 498 19.01 -31.95 -2.17
N GLY A 499 18.95 -32.95 -3.04
CA GLY A 499 18.95 -34.36 -2.61
C GLY A 499 18.31 -35.30 -3.62
N PRO A 500 18.36 -36.63 -3.40
CA PRO A 500 17.61 -37.60 -4.19
C PRO A 500 16.09 -37.53 -3.96
N ILE A 501 15.66 -36.79 -2.92
CA ILE A 501 14.28 -36.64 -2.48
C ILE A 501 14.04 -35.22 -1.99
N MET A 502 12.81 -34.73 -2.16
CA MET A 502 12.39 -33.38 -1.73
C MET A 502 11.04 -33.45 -1.02
N PHE A 503 10.97 -32.78 0.13
CA PHE A 503 9.73 -32.47 0.85
C PHE A 503 9.46 -30.98 0.65
N SER A 504 8.38 -30.63 -0.04
CA SER A 504 8.13 -29.25 -0.40
C SER A 504 6.68 -29.04 -0.78
N ASP A 505 6.18 -27.84 -0.50
CA ASP A 505 4.95 -27.33 -1.14
C ASP A 505 5.23 -26.65 -2.49
N PHE A 506 6.50 -26.59 -2.88
CA PHE A 506 7.04 -25.94 -4.08
C PHE A 506 6.66 -24.46 -4.22
N ALA A 507 6.18 -23.83 -3.14
CA ALA A 507 5.71 -22.46 -3.13
C ALA A 507 6.41 -21.62 -2.06
N THR A 508 6.57 -22.15 -0.85
CA THR A 508 7.03 -21.39 0.33
C THR A 508 8.17 -22.05 1.08
N TRP A 509 8.36 -23.37 0.96
CA TRP A 509 9.47 -24.06 1.60
C TRP A 509 9.84 -25.35 0.89
N ALA A 510 11.12 -25.73 1.00
CA ALA A 510 11.61 -27.03 0.59
C ALA A 510 12.62 -27.54 1.62
N TRP A 511 12.52 -28.82 1.97
CA TRP A 511 13.53 -29.56 2.70
C TRP A 511 13.99 -30.74 1.85
N ASN A 512 15.27 -30.75 1.54
CA ASN A 512 15.86 -31.71 0.64
C ASN A 512 17.04 -32.35 1.38
N PRO A 513 16.84 -33.53 1.99
CA PRO A 513 17.92 -34.23 2.66
C PRO A 513 18.88 -34.87 1.65
N LEU A 514 20.18 -34.74 1.90
CA LEU A 514 21.20 -35.47 1.16
C LEU A 514 21.16 -36.97 1.52
N PRO A 515 21.79 -37.83 0.70
CA PRO A 515 21.96 -39.24 1.05
C PRO A 515 22.57 -39.38 2.46
N SER A 516 22.04 -40.32 3.25
CA SER A 516 22.29 -40.55 4.68
C SER A 516 21.71 -39.54 5.68
N GLU A 517 21.07 -38.45 5.25
CA GLU A 517 20.47 -37.48 6.18
C GLU A 517 19.05 -37.83 6.60
N HIS A 518 18.32 -38.59 5.76
CA HIS A 518 16.95 -39.00 6.03
C HIS A 518 16.65 -40.36 5.41
N TYR A 519 15.73 -41.11 6.02
CA TYR A 519 15.39 -42.46 5.56
C TYR A 519 14.82 -42.48 4.14
N SER A 520 14.11 -41.43 3.70
CA SER A 520 13.61 -41.30 2.34
C SER A 520 14.68 -40.94 1.31
N ALA A 521 15.85 -40.43 1.75
CA ALA A 521 16.99 -40.09 0.90
C ALA A 521 17.92 -41.30 0.67
N GLY A 522 17.74 -42.38 1.44
CA GLY A 522 18.62 -43.54 1.38
C GLY A 522 19.95 -43.33 2.08
N GLU A 523 20.79 -44.35 2.03
CA GLU A 523 22.18 -44.37 2.45
C GLU A 523 23.06 -43.73 1.37
N ALA A 524 24.10 -43.00 1.78
CA ALA A 524 25.09 -42.47 0.87
C ALA A 524 25.84 -43.56 0.11
N SER A 525 26.14 -43.28 -1.17
CA SER A 525 26.92 -44.16 -2.06
C SER A 525 26.29 -45.54 -2.32
N VAL A 526 25.00 -45.71 -2.03
CA VAL A 526 24.25 -46.92 -2.36
C VAL A 526 23.56 -46.71 -3.70
N ASP A 527 23.89 -47.59 -4.65
CA ASP A 527 23.09 -47.77 -5.86
C ASP A 527 21.85 -48.63 -5.51
N TYR A 528 20.68 -48.03 -5.66
CA TYR A 528 19.39 -48.66 -5.37
C TYR A 528 18.84 -49.50 -6.53
N GLY A 529 19.52 -49.48 -7.68
CA GLY A 529 19.15 -50.17 -8.91
C GLY A 529 18.52 -49.22 -9.93
N SER A 530 17.66 -49.76 -10.81
CA SER A 530 17.18 -49.03 -11.98
C SER A 530 15.72 -49.35 -12.34
N MET A 531 15.11 -48.43 -13.07
CA MET A 531 13.73 -48.47 -13.55
C MET A 531 13.71 -48.20 -15.06
N THR A 532 13.23 -49.16 -15.84
CA THR A 532 13.17 -49.07 -17.31
C THR A 532 11.73 -49.14 -17.78
N PHE A 533 11.27 -48.09 -18.47
CA PHE A 533 9.98 -48.07 -19.14
C PHE A 533 10.14 -48.52 -20.58
N ASN A 534 9.29 -49.43 -21.06
CA ASN A 534 9.29 -49.90 -22.44
C ASN A 534 8.11 -49.31 -23.22
N THR A 535 8.30 -49.14 -24.53
CA THR A 535 7.29 -48.60 -25.45
C THR A 535 6.02 -49.46 -25.57
N ASP A 536 6.08 -50.74 -25.17
CA ASP A 536 4.94 -51.65 -25.15
C ASP A 536 4.06 -51.52 -23.89
N GLY A 537 4.36 -50.56 -23.01
CA GLY A 537 3.64 -50.32 -21.77
C GLY A 537 4.11 -51.19 -20.60
N THR A 538 5.18 -51.97 -20.76
CA THR A 538 5.82 -52.70 -19.66
C THR A 538 6.85 -51.85 -18.93
N VAL A 539 7.05 -52.11 -17.63
CA VAL A 539 8.09 -51.49 -16.81
C VAL A 539 8.85 -52.58 -16.05
N SER A 540 10.16 -52.43 -15.94
CA SER A 540 11.02 -53.29 -15.12
C SER A 540 11.71 -52.44 -14.06
N VAL A 541 11.67 -52.88 -12.81
CA VAL A 541 12.40 -52.25 -11.70
C VAL A 541 13.37 -53.28 -11.13
N VAL A 542 14.66 -52.99 -11.20
CA VAL A 542 15.70 -53.69 -10.45
C VAL A 542 15.86 -52.94 -9.14
N GLN A 543 15.38 -53.51 -8.04
CA GLN A 543 15.39 -52.89 -6.72
C GLN A 543 16.46 -53.58 -5.86
N ARG A 544 17.43 -52.82 -5.35
CA ARG A 544 18.34 -53.30 -4.31
C ARG A 544 17.71 -53.12 -2.93
N LYS A 545 17.74 -54.19 -2.14
CA LYS A 545 17.15 -54.31 -0.82
C LYS A 545 18.22 -54.71 0.18
N ARG A 546 18.53 -53.78 1.09
CA ARG A 546 19.55 -53.94 2.13
C ARG A 546 18.86 -54.01 3.49
N VAL A 547 18.78 -55.21 4.07
CA VAL A 547 18.07 -55.43 5.34
C VAL A 547 19.07 -55.41 6.48
N TYR A 548 18.91 -54.46 7.39
CA TYR A 548 19.68 -54.37 8.62
C TYR A 548 18.88 -54.94 9.78
N THR A 549 19.56 -55.58 10.72
CA THR A 549 18.96 -56.12 11.95
C THR A 549 19.69 -55.65 13.19
N PHE A 550 18.96 -55.45 14.28
CA PHE A 550 19.49 -55.10 15.59
C PHE A 550 18.91 -56.03 16.66
N GLU A 551 19.56 -56.11 17.81
CA GLU A 551 19.04 -56.86 18.95
C GLU A 551 18.11 -55.98 19.77
N ASP A 552 16.81 -56.30 19.74
CA ASP A 552 15.80 -55.69 20.58
C ASP A 552 15.84 -56.34 21.98
N PRO A 553 15.95 -55.57 23.08
CA PRO A 553 15.96 -56.09 24.44
C PRO A 553 14.72 -56.92 24.81
N ASP A 554 13.57 -56.63 24.20
CA ASP A 554 12.28 -57.24 24.51
C ASP A 554 11.91 -58.36 23.51
N ASP A 555 12.31 -58.21 22.24
CA ASP A 555 11.87 -59.09 21.14
C ASP A 555 13.00 -59.88 20.42
N GLY A 556 14.26 -59.68 20.81
CA GLY A 556 15.43 -60.30 20.15
C GLY A 556 15.76 -59.67 18.79
N THR A 557 16.36 -60.41 17.88
CA THR A 557 16.77 -59.88 16.56
C THR A 557 15.59 -59.32 15.76
N SER A 558 15.58 -58.01 15.51
CA SER A 558 14.54 -57.26 14.80
C SER A 558 15.08 -56.56 13.56
N VAL A 559 14.23 -56.31 12.56
CA VAL A 559 14.61 -55.59 11.33
C VAL A 559 14.57 -54.09 11.56
N ARG A 560 15.62 -53.37 11.16
CA ARG A 560 15.70 -51.91 11.19
C ARG A 560 14.73 -51.32 10.16
N GLY A 561 13.80 -50.49 10.64
CA GLY A 561 13.12 -49.50 9.82
C GLY A 561 13.90 -48.18 9.86
N GLY A 562 14.04 -47.52 8.71
CA GLY A 562 14.78 -46.27 8.56
C GLY A 562 16.23 -46.48 8.12
N LEU A 563 17.08 -45.48 8.39
CA LEU A 563 18.52 -45.58 8.16
C LEU A 563 19.16 -46.58 9.14
N PRO A 564 20.25 -47.28 8.75
CA PRO A 564 21.01 -48.12 9.66
C PRO A 564 21.66 -47.30 10.78
N GLU A 565 21.69 -47.86 12.00
CA GLU A 565 22.28 -47.24 13.18
C GLU A 565 23.57 -47.94 13.62
N ASP A 566 24.36 -47.27 14.47
CA ASP A 566 25.58 -47.84 15.05
C ASP A 566 25.27 -49.10 15.87
N GLY A 567 25.76 -50.25 15.39
CA GLY A 567 25.54 -51.56 16.01
C GLY A 567 24.59 -52.47 15.23
N ASP A 568 23.93 -51.95 14.20
CA ASP A 568 23.15 -52.74 13.27
C ASP A 568 24.04 -53.69 12.46
N VAL A 569 23.46 -54.84 12.09
CA VAL A 569 24.11 -55.85 11.25
C VAL A 569 23.39 -55.92 9.91
N LEU A 570 24.13 -55.73 8.82
CA LEU A 570 23.63 -56.00 7.47
C LEU A 570 23.36 -57.50 7.31
N SER A 571 22.09 -57.88 7.41
CA SER A 571 21.64 -59.27 7.38
C SER A 571 21.44 -59.80 5.96
N SER A 572 21.09 -58.93 5.01
CA SER A 572 21.00 -59.27 3.59
C SER A 572 21.20 -58.04 2.70
N ASP A 573 21.73 -58.27 1.51
CA ASP A 573 21.90 -57.29 0.44
C ASP A 573 21.60 -58.01 -0.88
N THR A 574 20.40 -57.79 -1.41
CA THR A 574 19.88 -58.54 -2.56
C THR A 574 19.24 -57.61 -3.56
N GLU A 575 19.34 -57.96 -4.83
CA GLU A 575 18.58 -57.31 -5.90
C GLU A 575 17.38 -58.18 -6.30
N GLU A 576 16.23 -57.55 -6.45
CA GLU A 576 15.02 -58.15 -6.97
C GLU A 576 14.59 -57.44 -8.25
N THR A 577 14.26 -58.22 -9.28
CA THR A 577 13.69 -57.68 -10.52
C THR A 577 12.18 -57.83 -10.48
N LEU A 578 11.50 -56.70 -10.47
CA LEU A 578 10.05 -56.58 -10.56
C LEU A 578 9.68 -56.28 -12.01
N SER A 579 8.68 -56.98 -12.54
CA SER A 579 8.14 -56.74 -13.88
C SER A 579 6.67 -56.41 -13.79
N GLY A 580 6.28 -55.31 -14.42
CA GLY A 580 4.93 -54.77 -14.37
C GLY A 580 4.55 -54.02 -15.64
N THR A 581 3.51 -53.21 -15.51
CA THR A 581 2.99 -52.34 -16.56
C THR A 581 2.91 -50.92 -16.03
N TRP A 582 2.91 -49.94 -16.93
CA TRP A 582 2.73 -48.54 -16.59
C TRP A 582 1.66 -47.90 -17.47
N VAL A 583 0.96 -46.92 -16.91
CA VAL A 583 -0.08 -46.14 -17.58
C VAL A 583 0.18 -44.67 -17.35
N LEU A 584 0.27 -43.92 -18.44
CA LEU A 584 0.38 -42.46 -18.42
C LEU A 584 -0.99 -41.83 -18.67
N ASN A 585 -1.38 -40.95 -17.77
CA ASN A 585 -2.41 -39.94 -17.99
C ASN A 585 -1.70 -38.58 -18.02
N ALA A 586 -1.48 -38.07 -19.23
CA ALA A 586 -0.71 -36.84 -19.46
C ALA A 586 -1.47 -35.57 -19.07
N ASP A 587 -2.82 -35.63 -19.02
CA ASP A 587 -3.68 -34.51 -18.67
C ASP A 587 -3.63 -34.24 -17.16
N ASP A 588 -3.59 -35.30 -16.35
CA ASP A 588 -3.49 -35.21 -14.89
C ASP A 588 -2.06 -35.33 -14.35
N ASN A 589 -1.05 -35.38 -15.23
CA ASN A 589 0.35 -35.69 -14.87
C ASN A 589 0.48 -36.96 -14.00
N LYS A 590 -0.30 -38.01 -14.28
CA LYS A 590 -0.24 -39.26 -13.50
C LYS A 590 0.51 -40.35 -14.24
N LEU A 591 1.40 -41.02 -13.51
CA LEU A 591 2.10 -42.21 -13.97
C LEU A 591 1.81 -43.35 -12.99
N THR A 592 0.97 -44.28 -13.39
CA THR A 592 0.61 -45.43 -12.54
C THR A 592 1.43 -46.64 -12.95
N LEU A 593 2.15 -47.23 -12.00
CA LEU A 593 2.88 -48.48 -12.18
C LEU A 593 2.11 -49.61 -11.49
N SER A 594 2.07 -50.79 -12.09
CA SER A 594 1.48 -51.99 -11.47
C SER A 594 2.43 -52.69 -10.47
N ILE A 595 3.60 -52.10 -10.25
CA ILE A 595 4.65 -52.50 -9.32
C ILE A 595 5.18 -51.24 -8.63
N PRO A 596 5.82 -51.34 -7.45
CA PRO A 596 6.51 -50.21 -6.84
C PRO A 596 7.49 -49.53 -7.80
N MET A 597 7.51 -48.19 -7.82
CA MET A 597 8.63 -47.46 -8.43
C MET A 597 9.93 -47.74 -7.67
N LEU A 598 11.07 -47.49 -8.31
CA LEU A 598 12.38 -47.56 -7.66
C LEU A 598 12.45 -46.54 -6.50
N HIS A 599 12.81 -46.99 -5.31
CA HIS A 599 12.90 -46.14 -4.12
C HIS A 599 13.97 -46.67 -3.14
N PRO A 600 14.43 -45.87 -2.16
CA PRO A 600 15.35 -46.39 -1.15
C PRO A 600 14.66 -47.39 -0.22
N TRP A 601 15.21 -48.59 -0.07
CA TRP A 601 14.62 -49.61 0.84
C TRP A 601 14.45 -49.11 2.29
N THR A 602 15.31 -48.18 2.73
CA THR A 602 15.23 -47.51 4.04
C THR A 602 13.91 -46.80 4.29
N CYS A 603 13.09 -46.57 3.25
CA CYS A 603 11.76 -45.96 3.35
C CYS A 603 10.62 -46.85 2.82
N ASP A 604 10.88 -48.12 2.49
CA ASP A 604 9.86 -49.02 1.89
C ASP A 604 8.56 -49.10 2.73
N TYR A 605 8.69 -49.02 4.06
CA TYR A 605 7.57 -49.03 5.00
C TYR A 605 6.74 -47.72 5.02
N ALA A 606 7.20 -46.63 4.40
CA ALA A 606 6.62 -45.31 4.61
C ALA A 606 5.50 -44.94 3.61
N VAL A 607 5.34 -45.69 2.51
CA VAL A 607 4.39 -45.38 1.43
C VAL A 607 3.50 -46.59 1.19
N ALA A 608 2.19 -46.36 1.16
CA ALA A 608 1.21 -47.44 1.01
C ALA A 608 1.14 -48.03 -0.41
N ASP A 609 1.37 -47.20 -1.43
CA ASP A 609 1.37 -47.60 -2.84
C ASP A 609 2.44 -46.84 -3.63
N TRP A 610 3.61 -47.45 -3.76
CA TRP A 610 4.73 -46.94 -4.56
C TRP A 610 4.46 -46.94 -6.08
N GLY A 611 3.35 -47.52 -6.56
CA GLY A 611 2.94 -47.47 -7.96
C GLY A 611 2.03 -46.29 -8.28
N ALA A 612 1.45 -45.62 -7.28
CA ALA A 612 0.57 -44.48 -7.45
C ALA A 612 1.37 -43.16 -7.48
N THR A 613 1.94 -42.84 -8.64
CA THR A 613 2.83 -41.67 -8.79
C THR A 613 2.22 -40.54 -9.60
N SER A 614 2.70 -39.32 -9.35
CA SER A 614 2.47 -38.16 -10.22
C SER A 614 3.80 -37.66 -10.77
N ILE A 615 3.81 -37.21 -12.02
CA ILE A 615 4.96 -36.60 -12.67
C ILE A 615 5.03 -35.15 -12.23
N TYR A 616 5.99 -34.83 -11.39
CA TYR A 616 6.34 -33.44 -11.11
C TYR A 616 7.11 -32.84 -12.29
N ARG A 617 8.03 -33.65 -12.85
CA ARG A 617 8.88 -33.23 -13.96
C ARG A 617 9.34 -34.40 -14.82
N VAL A 618 9.42 -34.18 -16.13
CA VAL A 618 10.05 -35.11 -17.06
C VAL A 618 10.72 -34.33 -18.19
N GLN A 619 12.01 -34.54 -18.39
CA GLN A 619 12.80 -33.96 -19.48
C GLN A 619 13.98 -34.86 -19.81
N ASN A 620 14.71 -34.53 -20.88
CA ASN A 620 15.91 -35.28 -21.23
C ASN A 620 16.94 -35.20 -20.09
N GLY A 621 17.26 -36.33 -19.47
CA GLY A 621 18.23 -36.44 -18.38
C GLY A 621 17.68 -36.32 -16.95
N VAL A 622 16.39 -35.98 -16.75
CA VAL A 622 15.79 -35.89 -15.40
C VAL A 622 14.33 -36.33 -15.41
N LEU A 623 13.96 -37.19 -14.47
CA LEU A 623 12.60 -37.60 -14.16
C LEU A 623 12.34 -37.37 -12.67
N MET A 624 11.24 -36.69 -12.33
CA MET A 624 10.82 -36.49 -10.94
C MET A 624 9.43 -37.03 -10.71
N LEU A 625 9.33 -38.01 -9.83
CA LEU A 625 8.07 -38.66 -9.47
C LEU A 625 7.70 -38.34 -8.03
N GLN A 626 6.43 -38.06 -7.82
CA GLN A 626 5.84 -37.80 -6.52
C GLN A 626 5.06 -38.99 -6.00
N VAL A 627 5.25 -39.29 -4.72
CA VAL A 627 4.43 -40.19 -3.93
C VAL A 627 4.05 -39.53 -2.61
N ILE A 628 3.04 -40.07 -1.93
CA ILE A 628 2.58 -39.56 -0.63
C ILE A 628 3.04 -40.48 0.48
N ARG A 629 3.72 -39.93 1.49
CA ARG A 629 4.03 -40.63 2.75
C ARG A 629 2.72 -40.99 3.45
N ASP A 630 2.55 -42.25 3.80
CA ASP A 630 1.40 -42.71 4.56
C ASP A 630 1.61 -42.49 6.06
N ALA A 631 0.70 -41.75 6.68
CA ALA A 631 0.83 -41.36 8.07
C ALA A 631 0.73 -42.55 9.05
N ALA A 632 -0.08 -43.56 8.71
CA ALA A 632 -0.28 -44.73 9.57
C ALA A 632 0.90 -45.69 9.49
N LEU A 633 1.51 -45.84 8.32
CA LEU A 633 2.66 -46.73 8.13
C LEU A 633 3.97 -46.10 8.65
N SER A 634 4.19 -44.81 8.36
CA SER A 634 5.42 -44.12 8.78
C SER A 634 5.40 -43.69 10.25
N GLY A 635 4.22 -43.50 10.85
CA GLY A 635 4.06 -42.85 12.16
C GLY A 635 4.28 -41.33 12.12
N GLU A 636 4.42 -40.73 10.93
CA GLU A 636 4.64 -39.30 10.71
C GLU A 636 3.44 -38.67 9.98
N SER A 637 3.44 -37.35 9.75
CA SER A 637 2.35 -36.72 8.98
C SER A 637 2.39 -37.15 7.52
N ALA A 638 1.23 -37.20 6.86
CA ALA A 638 1.20 -37.35 5.41
C ALA A 638 1.93 -36.17 4.75
N ASP A 639 2.76 -36.46 3.76
CA ASP A 639 3.59 -35.47 3.10
C ASP A 639 3.95 -35.90 1.68
N THR A 640 4.20 -34.93 0.79
CA THR A 640 4.58 -35.20 -0.59
C THR A 640 6.08 -35.43 -0.67
N MET A 641 6.46 -36.54 -1.28
CA MET A 641 7.83 -37.01 -1.45
C MET A 641 8.17 -37.02 -2.94
N THR A 642 9.00 -36.08 -3.39
CA THR A 642 9.42 -35.95 -4.79
C THR A 642 10.79 -36.56 -5.01
N TYR A 643 10.85 -37.70 -5.68
CA TYR A 643 12.07 -38.44 -5.99
C TYR A 643 12.72 -37.97 -7.29
N VAL A 644 14.04 -37.84 -7.28
CA VAL A 644 14.83 -37.42 -8.44
C VAL A 644 15.51 -38.62 -9.07
N PHE A 645 15.19 -38.86 -10.32
CA PHE A 645 15.77 -39.90 -11.15
C PHE A 645 16.59 -39.30 -12.29
N VAL A 646 17.74 -39.92 -12.53
CA VAL A 646 18.69 -39.58 -13.60
C VAL A 646 18.93 -40.81 -14.48
N PRO A 647 19.42 -40.65 -15.72
CA PRO A 647 19.81 -41.79 -16.54
C PRO A 647 20.78 -42.73 -15.79
N GLU A 648 20.56 -44.04 -15.94
CA GLU A 648 21.41 -45.10 -15.37
C GLU A 648 22.86 -45.04 -15.85
#